data_AF-A0A167RY60-F1
#
_entry.id   AF-A0A167RY60-F1
#
_cell.length_a   1.000
_cell.length_b   1.000
_cell.length_c   1.000
_cell.angle_alpha   90.00
_cell.angle_beta   90.00
_cell.angle_gamma   90.00
#
_symmetry.space_group_name_H-M   'P 1'
#
loop_
_entity.id
_entity.type
_entity.pdbx_description
1 polymer ?
#
loop_
_entity_poly.entity_id
_entity_poly.type
_entity_poly.pdbx_seq_one_letter_code
_entity_poly.pdbx_strand_id
1 'polypeptide(L)'
;MSDIFGFDNTTFLSLASLLSVSQGSQEIAEYTTINEVPDHDEWESETENDSTIMHQLSGSTSKDQVLAKFLDHIAETFSQAKSIPRHERRRSKATINGAIHVTASGLVFDHGDPIVYVAKNGIGSDSIEDSKRMKIDEELANSLTKWMRIIASTMKRPAIDKDQMWTKLISYYKQRLHIYISHIKGSSKDDLAAAFNMRSDGIVLAKELHELSAQYKADSIPLEVLKRMISIAYQLRPVAAPVGLTSHIGRIRRSVFFLGRLRSAYETSKETAIELQKSFKTITISCLPPPDARWLKKSQLIQRVQELVKMEQVPQPQKHHLDKLRGRPTNLLTTCHAEVQLLLKFEGSFSTNTDPFPYIGCSRMSCWLCYQLLAHYKDKRTDTRGYYQTRGSHGTVYPFWHIALGSDSVSYPRVQFNLSVALQDIQVLMQQQLKDFLRTQRPKRAESSTNVTVAGGALKHSALTRMREAESWTTPGGTEGEVGCLKELVCSRQCIRFPATGEPAHCRMIDFYRCPTDYPGTEPVTFCIPDLSTYWGKSNFDRAHRQILIKDQDLAELNGDYLFYWCRKDDLPPNKYLMNLLRIDSVPFEEYFWYGDVFITKFHEDEGSFRFDCEDVPEAFLSLEHLIENMIRSEWERKTPEDEIRRWQYFDTKQEKRNADKQVILERM
;
A
#
# COMPACT_ATOMS: atom_id res chain seq x y z
N MET A 1 -28.55 20.30 -6.83
CA MET A 1 -27.47 19.51 -6.21
C MET A 1 -26.85 20.40 -5.16
N SER A 2 -26.50 19.89 -3.96
CA SER A 2 -25.53 20.62 -3.12
C SER A 2 -24.16 20.36 -3.76
N ASP A 3 -23.91 21.04 -4.88
CA ASP A 3 -22.66 20.88 -5.61
C ASP A 3 -21.53 21.29 -4.67
N ILE A 4 -20.52 20.43 -4.53
CA ILE A 4 -19.23 20.89 -4.01
C ILE A 4 -18.86 22.03 -4.96
N PHE A 5 -18.74 23.25 -4.41
CA PHE A 5 -18.74 24.46 -5.22
C PHE A 5 -17.70 24.38 -6.34
N GLY A 6 -18.16 24.42 -7.59
CA GLY A 6 -17.30 24.35 -8.78
C GLY A 6 -16.79 22.96 -9.18
N PHE A 7 -17.33 21.87 -8.64
CA PHE A 7 -16.91 20.50 -8.98
C PHE A 7 -17.96 19.74 -9.81
N ASP A 8 -17.57 19.28 -11.01
CA ASP A 8 -18.44 18.47 -11.88
C ASP A 8 -18.42 16.99 -11.47
N ASN A 9 -19.33 16.66 -10.54
CA ASN A 9 -19.50 15.30 -10.04
C ASN A 9 -19.86 14.30 -11.16
N THR A 10 -20.58 14.71 -12.21
CA THR A 10 -20.96 13.78 -13.28
C THR A 10 -19.73 13.38 -14.10
N THR A 11 -18.89 14.35 -14.45
CA THR A 11 -17.62 14.08 -15.15
C THR A 11 -16.69 13.19 -14.32
N PHE A 12 -16.55 13.46 -13.02
CA PHE A 12 -15.73 12.63 -12.14
C PHE A 12 -16.19 11.17 -12.09
N LEU A 13 -17.48 10.92 -11.90
CA LEU A 13 -18.04 9.56 -11.88
C LEU A 13 -17.91 8.87 -13.24
N SER A 14 -18.02 9.60 -14.34
CA SER A 14 -17.78 9.07 -15.67
C SER A 14 -16.31 8.68 -15.89
N LEU A 15 -15.35 9.47 -15.41
CA LEU A 15 -13.92 9.11 -15.44
C LEU A 15 -13.64 7.87 -14.60
N ALA A 16 -14.16 7.81 -13.37
CA ALA A 16 -14.03 6.63 -12.51
C ALA A 16 -14.64 5.37 -13.16
N SER A 17 -15.80 5.53 -13.85
CA SER A 17 -16.42 4.46 -14.63
C SER A 17 -15.54 3.99 -15.78
N LEU A 18 -14.93 4.91 -16.53
CA LEU A 18 -14.05 4.57 -17.63
C LEU A 18 -12.79 3.86 -17.13
N LEU A 19 -12.16 4.38 -16.08
CA LEU A 19 -10.96 3.81 -15.48
C LEU A 19 -11.20 2.40 -14.92
N SER A 20 -12.32 2.20 -14.21
CA SER A 20 -12.73 0.88 -13.70
C SER A 20 -12.87 -0.16 -14.82
N VAL A 21 -13.44 0.23 -15.97
CA VAL A 21 -13.58 -0.64 -17.14
C VAL A 21 -12.22 -0.93 -17.81
N SER A 22 -11.34 0.06 -17.88
CA SER A 22 -10.00 -0.10 -18.44
C SER A 22 -9.15 -1.06 -17.61
N GLN A 23 -9.19 -0.95 -16.27
CA GLN A 23 -8.47 -1.84 -15.35
C GLN A 23 -8.90 -3.31 -15.52
N GLY A 24 -10.21 -3.57 -15.52
CA GLY A 24 -10.74 -4.95 -15.64
C GLY A 24 -10.47 -5.61 -17.00
N SER A 25 -10.12 -4.84 -18.04
CA SER A 25 -9.77 -5.39 -19.35
C SER A 25 -8.35 -5.94 -19.40
N GLN A 26 -7.45 -5.47 -18.53
CA GLN A 26 -6.04 -5.90 -18.49
C GLN A 26 -5.90 -7.23 -17.73
N GLU A 27 -6.58 -7.38 -16.59
CA GLU A 27 -6.61 -8.65 -15.83
C GLU A 27 -7.09 -9.80 -16.73
N ILE A 28 -8.13 -9.60 -17.54
CA ILE A 28 -8.65 -10.65 -18.42
C ILE A 28 -7.67 -11.02 -19.55
N ALA A 29 -6.86 -10.07 -20.04
CA ALA A 29 -5.93 -10.29 -21.14
C ALA A 29 -4.72 -11.16 -20.75
N GLU A 30 -4.33 -11.18 -19.48
CA GLU A 30 -3.22 -12.00 -18.97
C GLU A 30 -3.64 -13.46 -18.67
N TYR A 31 -4.95 -13.76 -18.53
CA TYR A 31 -5.45 -15.07 -18.09
C TYR A 31 -6.26 -15.88 -19.11
N THR A 32 -6.28 -15.51 -20.40
CA THR A 32 -7.12 -16.17 -21.43
C THR A 32 -6.66 -17.55 -21.91
N THR A 33 -6.14 -18.42 -21.03
CA THR A 33 -5.88 -19.86 -21.35
C THR A 33 -6.64 -20.89 -20.52
N ILE A 34 -7.62 -20.54 -19.67
CA ILE A 34 -8.49 -21.53 -19.00
C ILE A 34 -9.93 -21.00 -18.87
N ASN A 35 -10.92 -21.83 -19.25
CA ASN A 35 -12.36 -21.55 -19.22
C ASN A 35 -12.97 -21.57 -17.80
N GLU A 36 -12.56 -20.64 -16.94
CA GLU A 36 -13.31 -20.31 -15.72
C GLU A 36 -13.49 -18.80 -15.64
N VAL A 37 -14.76 -18.35 -15.56
CA VAL A 37 -15.09 -16.94 -15.33
C VAL A 37 -14.51 -16.56 -13.96
N PRO A 38 -13.62 -15.56 -13.85
CA PRO A 38 -13.08 -15.15 -12.56
C PRO A 38 -14.22 -14.65 -11.68
N ASP A 39 -14.38 -15.27 -10.51
CA ASP A 39 -15.09 -14.65 -9.40
C ASP A 39 -14.31 -13.37 -9.08
N HIS A 40 -14.98 -12.21 -9.02
CA HIS A 40 -14.40 -10.86 -8.82
C HIS A 40 -13.71 -10.67 -7.43
N ASP A 41 -13.41 -11.79 -6.79
CA ASP A 41 -12.84 -12.03 -5.48
C ASP A 41 -11.36 -12.46 -5.65
N GLU A 42 -10.63 -11.89 -6.61
CA GLU A 42 -9.16 -11.97 -6.64
C GLU A 42 -8.60 -11.09 -5.52
N TRP A 43 -8.70 -11.64 -4.32
CA TRP A 43 -8.29 -11.05 -3.05
C TRP A 43 -6.78 -10.88 -2.98
N GLU A 44 -6.37 -9.61 -2.81
CA GLU A 44 -5.14 -9.08 -2.20
C GLU A 44 -4.08 -10.15 -1.85
N SER A 45 -2.90 -10.09 -2.46
CA SER A 45 -1.71 -10.73 -1.92
C SER A 45 -1.34 -10.02 -0.62
N GLU A 46 -2.05 -10.34 0.47
CA GLU A 46 -1.57 -10.12 1.83
C GLU A 46 -0.26 -10.92 1.92
N THR A 47 0.85 -10.29 1.52
CA THR A 47 2.17 -10.77 1.92
C THR A 47 2.12 -10.85 3.44
N GLU A 48 2.56 -11.99 3.98
CA GLU A 48 2.32 -12.43 5.37
C GLU A 48 2.86 -11.52 6.47
N ASN A 49 3.36 -10.35 6.10
CA ASN A 49 3.80 -9.32 7.00
C ASN A 49 2.78 -8.16 7.01
N ASP A 50 1.77 -8.27 7.88
CA ASP A 50 1.06 -7.12 8.46
C ASP A 50 2.07 -6.06 9.02
N SER A 51 3.34 -6.45 9.26
CA SER A 51 4.45 -5.59 9.64
C SER A 51 5.12 -4.82 8.50
N THR A 52 5.09 -5.30 7.24
CA THR A 52 5.81 -4.64 6.13
C THR A 52 5.03 -3.45 5.57
N ILE A 53 3.69 -3.45 5.62
CA ILE A 53 2.92 -2.36 4.99
C ILE A 53 2.82 -1.11 5.90
N MET A 54 3.23 -1.22 7.17
CA MET A 54 3.38 -0.08 8.10
C MET A 54 4.53 0.88 7.74
N HIS A 55 5.26 0.65 6.64
CA HIS A 55 6.37 1.49 6.18
C HIS A 55 6.02 2.97 5.96
N GLN A 56 4.75 3.37 5.82
CA GLN A 56 4.37 4.79 5.70
C GLN A 56 4.22 5.50 7.05
N LEU A 57 3.97 4.76 8.14
CA LEU A 57 4.03 5.29 9.50
C LEU A 57 5.46 5.24 10.05
N SER A 58 6.49 5.27 9.20
CA SER A 58 7.87 5.03 9.61
C SER A 58 8.28 5.88 10.81
N GLY A 59 7.88 7.16 10.89
CA GLY A 59 8.16 8.06 12.02
C GLY A 59 7.25 7.95 13.25
N SER A 60 6.31 7.00 13.29
CA SER A 60 5.31 6.90 14.36
C SER A 60 5.84 6.20 15.61
N THR A 61 5.28 6.55 16.76
CA THR A 61 5.62 5.92 18.05
C THR A 61 5.09 4.48 18.09
N SER A 62 5.63 3.63 18.98
CA SER A 62 5.09 2.27 19.17
C SER A 62 3.59 2.27 19.49
N LYS A 63 3.11 3.32 20.18
CA LYS A 63 1.69 3.52 20.48
C LYS A 63 0.85 3.74 19.22
N ASP A 64 1.37 4.48 18.24
CA ASP A 64 0.65 4.77 17.01
C ASP A 64 0.48 3.50 16.17
N GLN A 65 1.48 2.62 16.13
CA GLN A 65 1.39 1.32 15.47
C GLN A 65 0.33 0.43 16.14
N VAL A 66 0.28 0.43 17.47
CA VAL A 66 -0.72 -0.31 18.25
C VAL A 66 -2.12 0.24 18.00
N LEU A 67 -2.28 1.56 17.91
CA LEU A 67 -3.54 2.22 17.58
C LEU A 67 -3.99 1.92 16.14
N ALA A 68 -3.10 2.01 15.16
CA ALA A 68 -3.42 1.69 13.77
C ALA A 68 -3.87 0.23 13.62
N LYS A 69 -3.12 -0.70 14.21
CA LYS A 69 -3.49 -2.13 14.25
C LYS A 69 -4.82 -2.35 14.97
N PHE A 70 -5.07 -1.64 16.07
CA PHE A 70 -6.33 -1.71 16.79
C PHE A 70 -7.51 -1.27 15.90
N LEU A 71 -7.37 -0.16 15.18
CA LEU A 71 -8.41 0.34 14.27
C LEU A 71 -8.70 -0.64 13.11
N ASP A 72 -7.70 -1.27 12.52
CA ASP A 72 -7.93 -2.30 11.50
C ASP A 72 -8.72 -3.50 12.07
N HIS A 73 -8.43 -3.90 13.31
CA HIS A 73 -9.13 -5.00 13.97
C HIS A 73 -10.54 -4.63 14.45
N ILE A 74 -10.79 -3.36 14.83
CA ILE A 74 -12.14 -2.86 15.08
C ILE A 74 -12.94 -2.87 13.78
N ALA A 75 -12.39 -2.31 12.70
CA ALA A 75 -13.05 -2.33 11.40
C ALA A 75 -13.37 -3.77 10.95
N GLU A 76 -12.43 -4.69 11.12
CA GLU A 76 -12.68 -6.11 10.87
C GLU A 76 -13.82 -6.65 11.75
N THR A 77 -13.80 -6.41 13.07
CA THR A 77 -14.84 -6.87 14.00
C THR A 77 -16.25 -6.44 13.61
N PHE A 78 -16.41 -5.28 13.00
CA PHE A 78 -17.73 -4.77 12.60
C PHE A 78 -18.12 -5.13 11.17
N SER A 79 -17.19 -5.60 10.34
CA SER A 79 -17.49 -5.98 8.96
C SER A 79 -18.31 -7.28 8.88
N GLN A 80 -19.34 -7.28 8.04
CA GLN A 80 -20.29 -8.38 7.88
C GLN A 80 -20.40 -8.79 6.41
N ALA A 81 -20.58 -10.09 6.16
CA ALA A 81 -21.07 -10.57 4.88
C ALA A 81 -22.57 -10.34 4.83
N LYS A 82 -23.11 -9.88 3.69
CA LYS A 82 -24.57 -9.87 3.51
C LYS A 82 -25.08 -11.31 3.61
N SER A 83 -26.12 -11.50 4.41
CA SER A 83 -26.85 -12.76 4.47
C SER A 83 -27.25 -13.20 3.07
N ILE A 84 -26.79 -14.39 2.66
CA ILE A 84 -27.32 -15.07 1.47
C ILE A 84 -28.83 -15.26 1.72
N PRO A 85 -29.73 -14.72 0.90
CA PRO A 85 -31.16 -14.88 1.10
C PRO A 85 -31.50 -16.37 1.17
N ARG A 86 -31.98 -16.84 2.33
CA ARG A 86 -32.25 -18.27 2.58
C ARG A 86 -33.41 -18.84 1.75
N HIS A 87 -34.14 -18.03 0.96
CA HIS A 87 -35.41 -18.43 0.33
C HIS A 87 -35.51 -18.43 -1.21
N GLU A 88 -34.51 -18.01 -1.99
CA GLU A 88 -34.57 -18.09 -3.46
C GLU A 88 -33.77 -19.28 -4.01
N ARG A 89 -34.12 -20.49 -3.57
CA ARG A 89 -33.43 -21.73 -3.98
C ARG A 89 -33.83 -22.27 -5.36
N ARG A 90 -34.67 -21.59 -6.15
CA ARG A 90 -35.10 -22.08 -7.47
C ARG A 90 -35.38 -20.94 -8.45
N ARG A 91 -34.35 -20.54 -9.22
CA ARG A 91 -34.37 -20.23 -10.68
C ARG A 91 -33.67 -18.97 -11.19
N SER A 92 -33.17 -18.05 -10.37
CA SER A 92 -32.34 -16.96 -10.91
C SER A 92 -30.85 -17.31 -10.82
N LYS A 93 -30.24 -17.65 -11.96
CA LYS A 93 -28.78 -17.69 -12.18
C LYS A 93 -28.11 -16.30 -12.09
N ALA A 94 -28.76 -15.33 -11.45
CA ALA A 94 -28.15 -14.05 -11.13
C ALA A 94 -27.42 -14.22 -9.80
N THR A 95 -26.11 -14.41 -9.88
CA THR A 95 -25.17 -14.29 -8.77
C THR A 95 -25.36 -12.93 -8.10
N ILE A 96 -26.26 -12.87 -7.12
CA ILE A 96 -26.26 -11.78 -6.13
C ILE A 96 -25.07 -12.10 -5.23
N ASN A 97 -23.87 -11.75 -5.71
CA ASN A 97 -22.68 -11.64 -4.87
C ASN A 97 -23.06 -10.68 -3.75
N GLY A 98 -23.32 -11.24 -2.57
CA GLY A 98 -23.81 -10.48 -1.43
C GLY A 98 -22.80 -9.39 -1.13
N ALA A 99 -23.14 -8.13 -1.45
CA ALA A 99 -22.25 -7.00 -1.22
C ALA A 99 -21.73 -7.04 0.21
N ILE A 100 -20.43 -7.23 0.36
CA ILE A 100 -19.77 -7.34 1.66
C ILE A 100 -19.80 -5.94 2.28
N HIS A 101 -20.32 -5.82 3.51
CA HIS A 101 -20.30 -4.55 4.23
C HIS A 101 -18.87 -4.29 4.69
N VAL A 102 -18.10 -3.66 3.81
CA VAL A 102 -16.80 -3.09 4.15
C VAL A 102 -17.02 -2.05 5.25
N THR A 103 -16.15 -2.10 6.25
CA THR A 103 -16.20 -1.24 7.42
C THR A 103 -14.86 -0.52 7.55
N ALA A 104 -14.91 0.71 8.02
CA ALA A 104 -13.75 1.47 8.44
C ALA A 104 -13.93 1.91 9.89
N SER A 105 -12.84 2.15 10.60
CA SER A 105 -12.86 2.76 11.92
C SER A 105 -11.78 3.83 12.02
N GLY A 106 -12.02 4.84 12.84
CA GLY A 106 -11.01 5.84 13.15
C GLY A 106 -11.21 6.42 14.53
N LEU A 107 -10.16 7.04 15.06
CA LEU A 107 -10.06 7.47 16.45
C LEU A 107 -9.96 8.98 16.53
N VAL A 108 -10.70 9.58 17.47
CA VAL A 108 -10.57 10.98 17.87
C VAL A 108 -10.34 11.04 19.37
N PHE A 109 -9.45 11.92 19.81
CA PHE A 109 -9.33 12.27 21.22
C PHE A 109 -10.14 13.55 21.46
N ASP A 110 -11.28 13.42 22.13
CA ASP A 110 -12.14 14.55 22.51
C ASP A 110 -11.87 14.91 23.97
N HIS A 111 -11.25 16.06 24.21
CA HIS A 111 -10.77 16.45 25.55
C HIS A 111 -9.90 15.38 26.23
N GLY A 112 -9.17 14.58 25.44
CA GLY A 112 -8.33 13.47 25.90
C GLY A 112 -9.04 12.12 26.03
N ASP A 113 -10.37 12.08 25.90
CA ASP A 113 -11.14 10.83 25.91
C ASP A 113 -11.16 10.21 24.49
N PRO A 114 -10.74 8.94 24.33
CA PRO A 114 -10.70 8.32 23.02
C PRO A 114 -12.10 7.88 22.55
N ILE A 115 -12.51 8.36 21.38
CA ILE A 115 -13.74 7.99 20.71
C ILE A 115 -13.39 7.30 19.40
N VAL A 116 -13.72 6.01 19.30
CA VAL A 116 -13.60 5.23 18.07
C VAL A 116 -14.90 5.30 17.30
N TYR A 117 -14.87 5.88 16.12
CA TYR A 117 -15.98 5.86 15.19
C TYR A 117 -15.87 4.67 14.26
N VAL A 118 -16.99 3.99 14.00
CA VAL A 118 -17.10 2.86 13.08
C VAL A 118 -18.09 3.22 11.99
N ALA A 119 -17.65 3.23 10.74
CA ALA A 119 -18.47 3.49 9.57
C ALA A 119 -18.61 2.24 8.70
N LYS A 120 -19.74 2.07 8.01
CA LYS A 120 -19.98 0.95 7.10
C LYS A 120 -20.37 1.46 5.73
N ASN A 121 -19.98 0.74 4.68
CA ASN A 121 -20.50 1.01 3.34
C ASN A 121 -22.02 0.82 3.36
N GLY A 122 -22.73 1.94 3.26
CA GLY A 122 -24.19 1.99 3.35
C GLY A 122 -24.85 1.80 2.00
N ILE A 123 -26.07 1.26 2.02
CA ILE A 123 -27.00 1.22 0.88
C ILE A 123 -28.24 2.01 1.29
N GLY A 124 -28.03 3.25 1.73
CA GLY A 124 -29.09 4.13 2.24
C GLY A 124 -29.75 3.63 3.54
N SER A 125 -30.42 4.54 4.24
CA SER A 125 -31.10 4.28 5.51
C SER A 125 -32.49 3.64 5.36
N ASP A 126 -33.00 3.51 4.14
CA ASP A 126 -34.44 3.28 3.91
C ASP A 126 -34.88 1.82 4.10
N SER A 127 -33.95 0.90 4.35
CA SER A 127 -34.29 -0.50 4.58
C SER A 127 -34.49 -0.80 6.08
N ILE A 128 -35.61 -1.46 6.41
CA ILE A 128 -35.89 -1.98 7.76
C ILE A 128 -34.75 -2.90 8.25
N GLU A 129 -34.06 -3.58 7.33
CA GLU A 129 -32.91 -4.41 7.64
C GLU A 129 -31.71 -3.61 8.14
N ASP A 130 -31.41 -2.46 7.54
CA ASP A 130 -30.27 -1.63 7.94
C ASP A 130 -30.49 -1.03 9.33
N SER A 131 -31.72 -0.62 9.67
CA SER A 131 -32.05 -0.16 11.03
C SER A 131 -31.87 -1.26 12.08
N LYS A 132 -32.29 -2.50 11.78
CA LYS A 132 -32.07 -3.65 12.68
C LYS A 132 -30.58 -3.96 12.83
N ARG A 133 -29.82 -3.91 11.74
CA ARG A 133 -28.37 -4.14 11.76
C ARG A 133 -27.64 -3.08 12.56
N MET A 134 -27.99 -1.81 12.39
CA MET A 134 -27.41 -0.71 13.15
C MET A 134 -27.60 -0.91 14.66
N LYS A 135 -28.77 -1.36 15.11
CA LYS A 135 -29.01 -1.70 16.53
C LYS A 135 -28.12 -2.84 17.02
N ILE A 136 -27.90 -3.87 16.20
CA ILE A 136 -27.01 -4.98 16.53
C ILE A 136 -25.56 -4.48 16.65
N ASP A 137 -25.14 -3.59 15.74
CA ASP A 137 -23.82 -2.98 15.77
C ASP A 137 -23.64 -2.10 17.00
N GLU A 138 -24.62 -1.27 17.35
CA GLU A 138 -24.62 -0.46 18.55
C GLU A 138 -24.55 -1.31 19.83
N GLU A 139 -25.29 -2.42 19.90
CA GLU A 139 -25.21 -3.35 21.03
C GLU A 139 -23.80 -3.95 21.17
N LEU A 140 -23.19 -4.33 20.04
CA LEU A 140 -21.82 -4.83 20.02
C LEU A 140 -20.82 -3.74 20.46
N ALA A 141 -20.92 -2.53 19.92
CA ALA A 141 -20.08 -1.39 20.26
C ALA A 141 -20.15 -1.04 21.74
N ASN A 142 -21.35 -1.04 22.32
CA ASN A 142 -21.58 -0.84 23.75
C ASN A 142 -20.96 -1.97 24.60
N SER A 143 -21.08 -3.22 24.14
CA SER A 143 -20.49 -4.38 24.83
C SER A 143 -18.95 -4.33 24.80
N LEU A 144 -18.36 -4.07 23.63
CA LEU A 144 -16.91 -3.90 23.45
C LEU A 144 -16.37 -2.73 24.27
N THR A 145 -17.06 -1.59 24.25
CA THR A 145 -16.71 -0.41 25.05
C THR A 145 -16.58 -0.77 26.53
N LYS A 146 -17.62 -1.38 27.12
CA LYS A 146 -17.62 -1.77 28.54
C LYS A 146 -16.50 -2.77 28.83
N TRP A 147 -16.34 -3.78 27.98
CA TRP A 147 -15.33 -4.82 28.15
C TRP A 147 -13.90 -4.25 28.09
N MET A 148 -13.59 -3.38 27.13
CA MET A 148 -12.28 -2.73 27.02
C MET A 148 -11.97 -1.83 28.22
N ARG A 149 -12.96 -1.03 28.69
CA ARG A 149 -12.81 -0.20 29.89
C ARG A 149 -12.50 -1.04 31.13
N ILE A 150 -13.14 -2.21 31.28
CA ILE A 150 -12.88 -3.13 32.40
C ILE A 150 -11.45 -3.67 32.33
N ILE A 151 -10.98 -4.09 31.14
CA ILE A 151 -9.60 -4.56 30.95
C ILE A 151 -8.60 -3.45 31.26
N ALA A 152 -8.79 -2.25 30.69
CA ALA A 152 -7.93 -1.10 30.92
C ALA A 152 -7.90 -0.63 32.39
N SER A 153 -8.99 -0.84 33.13
CA SER A 153 -9.09 -0.50 34.55
C SER A 153 -8.47 -1.54 35.47
N THR A 154 -8.60 -2.82 35.14
CA THR A 154 -8.18 -3.94 36.00
C THR A 154 -6.81 -4.52 35.64
N MET A 155 -6.34 -4.28 34.41
CA MET A 155 -5.12 -4.87 33.83
C MET A 155 -5.16 -6.41 33.76
N LYS A 156 -6.33 -7.02 33.97
CA LYS A 156 -6.49 -8.47 33.97
C LYS A 156 -6.84 -8.95 32.56
N ARG A 157 -6.11 -9.97 32.10
CA ARG A 157 -6.41 -10.68 30.86
C ARG A 157 -7.50 -11.74 31.14
N PRO A 158 -8.74 -11.57 30.65
CA PRO A 158 -9.74 -12.63 30.78
C PRO A 158 -9.29 -13.86 29.99
N ALA A 159 -9.47 -15.04 30.59
CA ALA A 159 -9.28 -16.30 29.88
C ALA A 159 -10.36 -16.45 28.81
N ILE A 160 -9.96 -16.75 27.57
CA ILE A 160 -10.85 -16.75 26.39
C ILE A 160 -12.09 -17.63 26.58
N ASP A 161 -11.95 -18.79 27.23
CA ASP A 161 -13.05 -19.75 27.43
C ASP A 161 -14.10 -19.26 28.43
N LYS A 162 -13.72 -18.33 29.32
CA LYS A 162 -14.58 -17.74 30.36
C LYS A 162 -15.07 -16.35 29.99
N ASP A 163 -14.61 -15.79 28.87
CA ASP A 163 -14.94 -14.43 28.46
C ASP A 163 -16.27 -14.39 27.70
N GLN A 164 -17.25 -13.69 28.27
CA GLN A 164 -18.55 -13.48 27.64
C GLN A 164 -18.44 -12.68 26.34
N MET A 165 -17.46 -11.77 26.25
CA MET A 165 -17.25 -10.97 25.04
C MET A 165 -16.82 -11.86 23.86
N TRP A 166 -16.02 -12.89 24.12
CA TRP A 166 -15.61 -13.84 23.09
C TRP A 166 -16.81 -14.59 22.50
N THR A 167 -17.74 -15.03 23.35
CA THR A 167 -18.97 -15.69 22.89
C THR A 167 -19.87 -14.73 22.09
N LYS A 168 -20.00 -13.48 22.53
CA LYS A 168 -20.74 -12.44 21.80
C LYS A 168 -20.13 -12.18 20.41
N LEU A 169 -18.81 -12.07 20.31
CA LEU A 169 -18.10 -11.88 19.05
C LEU A 169 -18.36 -13.03 18.07
N ILE A 170 -18.23 -14.29 18.52
CA ILE A 170 -18.53 -15.45 17.67
C ILE A 170 -19.99 -15.43 17.18
N SER A 171 -20.94 -15.09 18.04
CA SER A 171 -22.35 -15.01 17.67
C SER A 171 -22.60 -13.93 16.61
N TYR A 172 -22.02 -12.75 16.78
CA TYR A 172 -22.12 -11.65 15.82
C TYR A 172 -21.45 -12.02 14.48
N TYR A 173 -20.30 -12.68 14.51
CA TYR A 173 -19.53 -13.06 13.32
C TYR A 173 -20.01 -14.33 12.60
N LYS A 174 -21.00 -15.03 13.17
CA LYS A 174 -21.40 -16.39 12.78
C LYS A 174 -21.59 -16.60 11.28
N GLN A 175 -22.23 -15.65 10.59
CA GLN A 175 -22.47 -15.76 9.15
C GLN A 175 -21.19 -15.75 8.32
N ARG A 176 -20.19 -14.95 8.69
CA ARG A 176 -18.89 -14.91 8.00
C ARG A 176 -18.08 -16.17 8.29
N LEU A 177 -18.07 -16.61 9.54
CA LEU A 177 -17.41 -17.84 9.95
C LEU A 177 -17.94 -19.02 9.12
N HIS A 178 -19.26 -19.08 8.89
CA HIS A 178 -19.89 -20.09 8.02
C HIS A 178 -19.30 -20.13 6.60
N ILE A 179 -19.08 -18.97 5.98
CA ILE A 179 -18.52 -18.89 4.63
C ILE A 179 -17.11 -19.49 4.61
N TYR A 180 -16.23 -19.04 5.50
CA TYR A 180 -14.84 -19.53 5.53
C TYR A 180 -14.76 -21.01 5.86
N ILE A 181 -15.59 -21.49 6.80
CA ILE A 181 -15.66 -22.91 7.15
C ILE A 181 -16.17 -23.73 5.96
N SER A 182 -17.14 -23.22 5.19
CA SER A 182 -17.63 -23.92 4.01
C SER A 182 -16.57 -24.07 2.92
N HIS A 183 -15.71 -23.05 2.74
CA HIS A 183 -14.59 -23.11 1.81
C HIS A 183 -13.53 -24.13 2.26
N ILE A 184 -13.19 -24.13 3.56
CA ILE A 184 -12.25 -25.10 4.13
C ILE A 184 -12.80 -26.52 3.99
N LYS A 185 -14.09 -26.72 4.30
CA LYS A 185 -14.77 -28.01 4.15
C LYS A 185 -14.81 -28.50 2.70
N GLY A 186 -14.95 -27.58 1.74
CA GLY A 186 -14.97 -27.89 0.31
C GLY A 186 -13.59 -28.26 -0.27
N SER A 187 -12.51 -27.98 0.44
CA SER A 187 -11.14 -28.33 0.03
C SER A 187 -10.76 -29.77 0.40
N SER A 188 -9.78 -30.34 -0.30
CA SER A 188 -9.21 -31.63 0.10
C SER A 188 -8.35 -31.48 1.35
N LYS A 189 -8.23 -32.56 2.15
CA LYS A 189 -7.37 -32.56 3.35
C LYS A 189 -5.90 -32.32 2.99
N ASP A 190 -5.48 -32.82 1.82
CA ASP A 190 -4.11 -32.67 1.34
C ASP A 190 -3.85 -31.25 0.80
N ASP A 191 -4.82 -30.63 0.11
CA ASP A 191 -4.72 -29.23 -0.33
C ASP A 191 -4.58 -28.28 0.87
N LEU A 192 -5.37 -28.51 1.92
CA LEU A 192 -5.30 -27.72 3.14
C LEU A 192 -3.96 -27.93 3.86
N ALA A 193 -3.43 -29.15 3.89
CA ALA A 193 -2.10 -29.40 4.45
C ALA A 193 -0.99 -28.75 3.61
N ALA A 194 -1.10 -28.82 2.28
CA ALA A 194 -0.17 -28.21 1.33
C ALA A 194 -0.18 -26.68 1.37
N ALA A 195 -1.18 -26.06 2.00
CA ALA A 195 -1.22 -24.62 2.26
C ALA A 195 -0.22 -24.17 3.34
N PHE A 196 0.38 -25.09 4.11
CA PHE A 196 1.28 -24.80 5.23
C PHE A 196 2.60 -25.58 5.09
N ASN A 197 3.69 -25.01 5.61
CA ASN A 197 5.02 -25.60 5.49
C ASN A 197 5.11 -26.97 6.17
N MET A 198 5.65 -27.98 5.45
CA MET A 198 5.68 -29.38 5.89
C MET A 198 6.53 -29.67 7.13
N ARG A 199 7.45 -28.77 7.49
CA ARG A 199 8.32 -28.96 8.67
C ARG A 199 7.70 -28.43 9.98
N SER A 200 6.44 -28.00 9.95
CA SER A 200 5.79 -27.34 11.09
C SER A 200 4.62 -28.15 11.65
N ASP A 201 4.31 -27.91 12.93
CA ASP A 201 3.06 -28.34 13.59
C ASP A 201 1.81 -27.85 12.84
N GLY A 202 1.97 -26.90 11.91
CA GLY A 202 0.92 -26.38 11.04
C GLY A 202 0.22 -27.46 10.20
N ILE A 203 0.90 -28.53 9.77
CA ILE A 203 0.23 -29.62 9.04
C ILE A 203 -0.78 -30.35 9.95
N VAL A 204 -0.40 -30.64 11.19
CA VAL A 204 -1.25 -31.37 12.12
C VAL A 204 -2.49 -30.55 12.44
N LEU A 205 -2.28 -29.26 12.73
CA LEU A 205 -3.35 -28.29 12.98
C LEU A 205 -4.26 -28.11 11.76
N ALA A 206 -3.71 -28.01 10.55
CA ALA A 206 -4.49 -27.91 9.32
C ALA A 206 -5.38 -29.16 9.11
N LYS A 207 -4.84 -30.36 9.35
CA LYS A 207 -5.60 -31.62 9.27
C LYS A 207 -6.72 -31.68 10.32
N GLU A 208 -6.44 -31.27 11.56
CA GLU A 208 -7.47 -31.18 12.62
C GLU A 208 -8.57 -30.18 12.23
N LEU A 209 -8.20 -29.02 11.69
CA LEU A 209 -9.16 -28.02 11.21
C LEU A 209 -10.06 -28.56 10.10
N HIS A 210 -9.50 -29.35 9.16
CA HIS A 210 -10.28 -30.03 8.13
C HIS A 210 -11.31 -30.98 8.73
N GLU A 211 -10.89 -31.82 9.68
CA GLU A 211 -11.76 -32.82 10.33
C GLU A 211 -12.91 -32.15 11.10
N LEU A 212 -12.63 -31.06 11.82
CA LEU A 212 -13.66 -30.26 12.49
C LEU A 212 -14.60 -29.60 11.48
N SER A 213 -14.07 -29.11 10.35
CA SER A 213 -14.88 -28.54 9.27
C SER A 213 -15.73 -29.59 8.54
N ALA A 214 -15.33 -30.86 8.50
CA ALA A 214 -16.13 -31.92 7.91
C ALA A 214 -17.39 -32.22 8.76
N GLN A 215 -17.25 -32.16 10.09
CA GLN A 215 -18.34 -32.33 11.05
C GLN A 215 -19.33 -31.16 11.08
N TYR A 216 -18.95 -30.03 10.49
CA TYR A 216 -19.74 -28.81 10.48
C TYR A 216 -21.07 -28.98 9.73
N LYS A 217 -22.17 -28.63 10.42
CA LYS A 217 -23.54 -28.52 9.91
C LYS A 217 -24.09 -27.15 10.28
N ALA A 218 -24.44 -26.34 9.28
CA ALA A 218 -24.73 -24.91 9.44
C ALA A 218 -25.72 -24.55 10.57
N ASP A 219 -26.68 -25.43 10.87
CA ASP A 219 -27.74 -25.15 11.86
C ASP A 219 -27.50 -25.79 13.24
N SER A 220 -26.43 -26.58 13.44
CA SER A 220 -26.29 -27.42 14.66
C SER A 220 -24.87 -27.57 15.22
N ILE A 221 -23.95 -26.64 14.94
CA ILE A 221 -22.58 -26.73 15.45
C ILE A 221 -22.52 -26.35 16.94
N PRO A 222 -21.96 -27.21 17.81
CA PRO A 222 -21.64 -26.83 19.17
C PRO A 222 -20.67 -25.64 19.19
N LEU A 223 -20.95 -24.63 20.01
CA LEU A 223 -20.12 -23.43 20.13
C LEU A 223 -18.63 -23.75 20.39
N GLU A 224 -18.35 -24.80 21.15
CA GLU A 224 -16.98 -25.24 21.47
C GLU A 224 -16.21 -25.74 20.25
N VAL A 225 -16.86 -26.42 19.31
CA VAL A 225 -16.23 -26.82 18.03
C VAL A 225 -15.84 -25.57 17.25
N LEU A 226 -16.72 -24.57 17.19
CA LEU A 226 -16.45 -23.32 16.49
C LEU A 226 -15.29 -22.54 17.14
N LYS A 227 -15.27 -22.44 18.47
CA LYS A 227 -14.16 -21.86 19.23
C LYS A 227 -12.83 -22.55 18.93
N ARG A 228 -12.83 -23.89 18.88
CA ARG A 228 -11.64 -24.69 18.55
C ARG A 228 -11.16 -24.42 17.13
N MET A 229 -12.06 -24.42 16.14
CA MET A 229 -11.72 -24.14 14.74
C MET A 229 -11.07 -22.76 14.57
N ILE A 230 -11.67 -21.71 15.17
CA ILE A 230 -11.13 -20.35 15.13
C ILE A 230 -9.76 -20.29 15.82
N SER A 231 -9.59 -21.03 16.91
CA SER A 231 -8.33 -21.08 17.66
C SER A 231 -7.20 -21.73 16.87
N ILE A 232 -7.48 -22.84 16.19
CA ILE A 232 -6.53 -23.51 15.29
C ILE A 232 -6.19 -22.57 14.11
N ALA A 233 -7.20 -21.98 13.49
CA ALA A 233 -7.00 -21.05 12.39
C ALA A 233 -6.12 -19.85 12.77
N TYR A 234 -6.27 -19.33 13.99
CA TYR A 234 -5.40 -18.28 14.53
C TYR A 234 -3.95 -18.76 14.72
N GLN A 235 -3.73 -19.97 15.24
CA GLN A 235 -2.39 -20.57 15.40
C GLN A 235 -1.70 -20.84 14.06
N LEU A 236 -2.48 -21.08 13.00
CA LEU A 236 -1.97 -21.30 11.66
C LEU A 236 -1.53 -20.00 10.95
N ARG A 237 -1.97 -18.82 11.39
CA ARG A 237 -1.60 -17.53 10.78
C ARG A 237 -0.09 -17.25 10.74
N PRO A 238 0.68 -17.41 11.82
CA PRO A 238 2.13 -17.16 11.79
C PRO A 238 2.94 -18.24 11.05
N VAL A 239 2.33 -19.36 10.65
CA VAL A 239 3.05 -20.46 9.99
C VAL A 239 3.33 -20.08 8.55
N ALA A 240 4.58 -19.84 8.17
CA ALA A 240 4.97 -19.38 6.82
C ALA A 240 4.35 -20.18 5.67
N ALA A 241 4.01 -19.47 4.59
CA ALA A 241 3.62 -20.06 3.32
C ALA A 241 4.73 -20.95 2.71
N PRO A 242 4.38 -22.08 2.09
CA PRO A 242 5.28 -22.79 1.19
C PRO A 242 5.64 -21.92 -0.03
N VAL A 243 6.86 -22.11 -0.54
CA VAL A 243 7.29 -21.46 -1.80
C VAL A 243 6.48 -22.05 -2.96
N GLY A 244 5.95 -21.19 -3.84
CA GLY A 244 5.27 -21.64 -5.06
C GLY A 244 3.82 -22.12 -4.86
N LEU A 245 3.08 -21.53 -3.91
CA LEU A 245 1.65 -21.80 -3.73
C LEU A 245 0.87 -21.58 -5.03
N THR A 246 0.05 -22.56 -5.42
CA THR A 246 -0.92 -22.39 -6.50
C THR A 246 -2.04 -21.44 -6.08
N SER A 247 -2.73 -20.83 -7.03
CA SER A 247 -3.85 -19.90 -6.76
C SER A 247 -4.96 -20.55 -5.91
N HIS A 248 -5.26 -21.82 -6.15
CA HIS A 248 -6.22 -22.62 -5.38
C HIS A 248 -5.78 -22.83 -3.93
N ILE A 249 -4.55 -23.29 -3.70
CA ILE A 249 -4.04 -23.50 -2.33
C ILE A 249 -3.94 -22.17 -1.58
N GLY A 250 -3.53 -21.09 -2.26
CA GLY A 250 -3.56 -19.73 -1.72
C GLY A 250 -4.96 -19.31 -1.25
N ARG A 251 -6.02 -19.65 -2.00
CA ARG A 251 -7.41 -19.37 -1.61
C ARG A 251 -7.84 -20.13 -0.35
N ILE A 252 -7.42 -21.38 -0.22
CA ILE A 252 -7.68 -22.19 0.98
C ILE A 252 -6.97 -21.56 2.19
N ARG A 253 -5.68 -21.25 2.05
CA ARG A 253 -4.88 -20.58 3.09
C ARG A 253 -5.53 -19.29 3.57
N ARG A 254 -5.97 -18.44 2.64
CA ARG A 254 -6.71 -17.21 2.95
C ARG A 254 -7.99 -17.48 3.75
N SER A 255 -8.75 -18.52 3.39
CA SER A 255 -9.97 -18.89 4.14
C SER A 255 -9.66 -19.27 5.59
N VAL A 256 -8.54 -19.97 5.83
CA VAL A 256 -8.05 -20.24 7.19
C VAL A 256 -7.67 -18.93 7.90
N PHE A 257 -6.97 -18.03 7.23
CA PHE A 257 -6.55 -16.76 7.81
C PHE A 257 -7.75 -15.90 8.22
N PHE A 258 -8.73 -15.75 7.34
CA PHE A 258 -9.98 -15.04 7.62
C PHE A 258 -10.75 -15.68 8.79
N LEU A 259 -10.74 -17.00 8.92
CA LEU A 259 -11.32 -17.67 10.08
C LEU A 259 -10.58 -17.30 11.38
N GLY A 260 -9.25 -17.20 11.34
CA GLY A 260 -8.41 -16.80 12.48
C GLY A 260 -8.44 -15.30 12.82
N ARG A 261 -8.87 -14.42 11.89
CA ARG A 261 -8.91 -12.96 12.09
C ARG A 261 -9.80 -12.54 13.26
N LEU A 262 -10.90 -13.25 13.51
CA LEU A 262 -11.77 -12.94 14.65
C LEU A 262 -11.03 -13.04 15.99
N ARG A 263 -10.24 -14.10 16.19
CA ARG A 263 -9.43 -14.24 17.41
C ARG A 263 -8.32 -13.19 17.46
N SER A 264 -7.71 -12.86 16.32
CA SER A 264 -6.73 -11.77 16.24
C SER A 264 -7.31 -10.44 16.70
N ALA A 265 -8.54 -10.11 16.29
CA ALA A 265 -9.20 -8.87 16.69
C ALA A 265 -9.52 -8.83 18.17
N TYR A 266 -9.99 -9.95 18.71
CA TYR A 266 -10.20 -10.13 20.14
C TYR A 266 -8.89 -9.93 20.94
N GLU A 267 -7.81 -10.62 20.58
CA GLU A 267 -6.52 -10.50 21.26
C GLU A 267 -5.92 -9.10 21.13
N THR A 268 -5.98 -8.49 19.94
CA THR A 268 -5.50 -7.11 19.70
C THR A 268 -6.26 -6.13 20.58
N SER A 269 -7.59 -6.22 20.66
CA SER A 269 -8.38 -5.32 21.50
C SER A 269 -8.03 -5.45 23.00
N LYS A 270 -7.75 -6.67 23.48
CA LYS A 270 -7.26 -6.89 24.86
C LYS A 270 -5.92 -6.22 25.09
N GLU A 271 -4.93 -6.52 24.23
CA GLU A 271 -3.57 -6.02 24.41
C GLU A 271 -3.53 -4.49 24.26
N THR A 272 -4.27 -3.90 23.33
CA THR A 272 -4.37 -2.43 23.21
C THR A 272 -4.98 -1.79 24.46
N ALA A 273 -6.04 -2.37 25.04
CA ALA A 273 -6.62 -1.86 26.29
C ALA A 273 -5.64 -1.92 27.46
N ILE A 274 -4.79 -2.96 27.52
CA ILE A 274 -3.73 -3.13 28.52
C ILE A 274 -2.56 -2.18 28.26
N GLU A 275 -2.21 -1.92 27.01
CA GLU A 275 -1.06 -1.06 26.69
C GLU A 275 -1.39 0.42 26.91
N LEU A 276 -2.60 0.85 26.53
CA LEU A 276 -3.01 2.25 26.58
C LEU A 276 -3.72 2.66 27.88
N GLN A 277 -4.00 1.69 28.77
CA GLN A 277 -4.42 1.85 30.18
C GLN A 277 -5.27 3.10 30.44
N LYS A 278 -4.62 4.17 30.95
CA LYS A 278 -5.25 5.41 31.41
C LYS A 278 -6.17 6.01 30.35
N SER A 279 -5.73 6.07 29.09
CA SER A 279 -6.52 6.63 27.99
C SER A 279 -7.74 5.75 27.69
N PHE A 280 -7.60 4.43 27.76
CA PHE A 280 -8.67 3.50 27.38
C PHE A 280 -9.67 3.23 28.51
N LYS A 281 -9.52 3.83 29.69
CA LYS A 281 -10.53 3.77 30.76
C LYS A 281 -11.83 4.49 30.38
N THR A 282 -11.75 5.48 29.51
CA THR A 282 -12.87 6.29 29.04
C THR A 282 -13.24 6.02 27.58
N ILE A 283 -12.58 5.06 26.92
CA ILE A 283 -12.82 4.75 25.50
C ILE A 283 -14.29 4.58 25.19
N THR A 284 -14.76 5.14 24.09
CA THR A 284 -16.12 4.94 23.58
C THR A 284 -16.06 4.46 22.14
N ILE A 285 -16.85 3.46 21.78
CA ILE A 285 -17.01 3.01 20.39
C ILE A 285 -18.41 3.43 19.92
N SER A 286 -18.48 4.17 18.81
CA SER A 286 -19.71 4.72 18.24
C SER A 286 -19.85 4.32 16.77
N CYS A 287 -20.97 3.71 16.43
CA CYS A 287 -21.30 3.39 15.04
C CYS A 287 -21.93 4.62 14.36
N LEU A 288 -21.41 4.99 13.20
CA LEU A 288 -21.99 6.05 12.39
C LEU A 288 -23.19 5.52 11.60
N PRO A 289 -24.29 6.29 11.50
CA PRO A 289 -25.39 5.94 10.62
C PRO A 289 -24.90 5.99 9.16
N PRO A 290 -25.37 5.08 8.29
CA PRO A 290 -25.05 5.16 6.88
C PRO A 290 -25.64 6.45 6.31
N PRO A 291 -24.89 7.19 5.47
CA PRO A 291 -25.42 8.39 4.85
C PRO A 291 -26.47 8.03 3.80
N ASP A 292 -27.29 9.02 3.46
CA ASP A 292 -28.29 8.90 2.41
C ASP A 292 -27.62 8.54 1.07
N ALA A 293 -28.11 7.47 0.46
CA ALA A 293 -27.65 7.07 -0.85
C ALA A 293 -28.23 8.01 -1.92
N ARG A 294 -27.43 8.34 -2.93
CA ARG A 294 -27.86 9.22 -4.02
C ARG A 294 -28.08 8.44 -5.31
N TRP A 295 -29.13 8.82 -6.02
CA TRP A 295 -29.49 8.23 -7.31
C TRP A 295 -28.93 9.06 -8.45
N LEU A 296 -28.12 8.44 -9.30
CA LEU A 296 -27.60 9.02 -10.54
C LEU A 296 -28.40 8.52 -11.74
N LYS A 297 -28.79 9.42 -12.64
CA LYS A 297 -29.45 9.01 -13.89
C LYS A 297 -28.43 8.30 -14.78
N LYS A 298 -28.70 7.04 -15.07
CA LYS A 298 -27.81 6.20 -15.88
C LYS A 298 -27.58 6.74 -17.29
N SER A 299 -28.59 7.33 -17.91
CA SER A 299 -28.48 7.92 -19.24
C SER A 299 -27.45 9.05 -19.28
N GLN A 300 -27.43 9.90 -18.25
CA GLN A 300 -26.46 10.99 -18.11
C GLN A 300 -25.04 10.46 -17.95
N LEU A 301 -24.84 9.45 -17.08
CA LEU A 301 -23.54 8.82 -16.89
C LEU A 301 -23.02 8.20 -18.20
N ILE A 302 -23.84 7.41 -18.90
CA ILE A 302 -23.45 6.75 -20.15
C ILE A 302 -23.11 7.77 -21.23
N GLN A 303 -23.96 8.81 -21.39
CA GLN A 303 -23.70 9.88 -22.33
C GLN A 303 -22.35 10.54 -22.04
N ARG A 304 -22.09 10.87 -20.77
CA ARG A 304 -20.86 11.55 -20.38
C ARG A 304 -19.61 10.67 -20.53
N VAL A 305 -19.72 9.37 -20.25
CA VAL A 305 -18.65 8.39 -20.55
C VAL A 305 -18.35 8.37 -22.06
N GLN A 306 -19.37 8.38 -22.91
CA GLN A 306 -19.18 8.40 -24.37
C GLN A 306 -18.53 9.69 -24.86
N GLU A 307 -18.85 10.82 -24.25
CA GLU A 307 -18.19 12.11 -24.53
C GLU A 307 -16.72 12.07 -24.13
N LEU A 308 -16.40 11.57 -22.92
CA LEU A 308 -15.02 11.46 -22.44
C LEU A 308 -14.17 10.50 -23.27
N VAL A 309 -14.74 9.37 -23.69
CA VAL A 309 -14.07 8.42 -24.60
C VAL A 309 -13.63 9.12 -25.90
N LYS A 310 -14.48 10.00 -26.45
CA LYS A 310 -14.14 10.80 -27.65
C LYS A 310 -13.09 11.86 -27.35
N MET A 311 -13.20 12.56 -26.22
CA MET A 311 -12.29 13.65 -25.85
C MET A 311 -10.87 13.14 -25.51
N GLU A 312 -10.78 12.07 -24.73
CA GLU A 312 -9.52 11.50 -24.24
C GLU A 312 -8.92 10.48 -25.21
N GLN A 313 -9.56 10.23 -26.36
CA GLN A 313 -9.13 9.28 -27.39
C GLN A 313 -8.92 7.84 -26.86
N VAL A 314 -9.69 7.45 -25.85
CA VAL A 314 -9.62 6.11 -25.23
C VAL A 314 -10.34 5.10 -26.14
N PRO A 315 -9.83 3.86 -26.30
CA PRO A 315 -10.54 2.79 -27.00
C PRO A 315 -11.94 2.64 -26.46
N GLN A 316 -12.90 2.52 -27.37
CA GLN A 316 -14.30 2.41 -26.99
C GLN A 316 -14.47 1.17 -26.10
N PRO A 317 -14.92 1.31 -24.84
CA PRO A 317 -15.10 0.16 -23.98
C PRO A 317 -16.08 -0.80 -24.66
N GLN A 318 -15.75 -2.10 -24.64
CA GLN A 318 -16.54 -3.10 -25.34
C GLN A 318 -18.02 -3.00 -24.93
N LYS A 319 -18.92 -3.16 -25.89
CA LYS A 319 -20.37 -2.99 -25.70
C LYS A 319 -20.87 -3.76 -24.47
N HIS A 320 -20.33 -4.96 -24.23
CA HIS A 320 -20.71 -5.81 -23.10
C HIS A 320 -20.29 -5.26 -21.71
N HIS A 321 -19.21 -4.48 -21.62
CA HIS A 321 -18.81 -3.77 -20.39
C HIS A 321 -19.76 -2.62 -20.08
N LEU A 322 -20.14 -1.85 -21.11
CA LEU A 322 -21.22 -0.89 -20.99
C LEU A 322 -22.55 -1.60 -20.71
N ASP A 323 -22.78 -2.80 -21.26
CA ASP A 323 -24.01 -3.56 -21.03
C ASP A 323 -24.10 -4.13 -19.61
N LYS A 324 -22.97 -4.43 -18.93
CA LYS A 324 -22.94 -4.69 -17.47
C LYS A 324 -23.43 -3.47 -16.67
N LEU A 325 -23.16 -2.26 -17.14
CA LEU A 325 -23.79 -1.03 -16.62
C LEU A 325 -25.25 -0.93 -17.11
N ARG A 326 -25.60 -1.45 -18.30
CA ARG A 326 -26.97 -1.44 -18.85
C ARG A 326 -27.94 -2.44 -18.21
N GLY A 327 -27.50 -3.52 -17.59
CA GLY A 327 -28.36 -4.46 -16.86
C GLY A 327 -28.96 -3.90 -15.56
N ARG A 328 -28.54 -2.71 -15.12
CA ARG A 328 -28.96 -2.07 -13.88
C ARG A 328 -30.19 -1.15 -14.07
N PRO A 329 -30.95 -0.85 -12.99
CA PRO A 329 -32.09 0.08 -13.02
C PRO A 329 -31.78 1.41 -13.70
N THR A 330 -32.83 2.14 -14.12
CA THR A 330 -32.73 3.45 -14.79
C THR A 330 -31.95 4.48 -13.97
N ASN A 331 -31.98 4.32 -12.64
CA ASN A 331 -31.18 5.08 -11.69
C ASN A 331 -30.13 4.18 -11.04
N LEU A 332 -28.90 4.67 -10.97
CA LEU A 332 -27.77 3.99 -10.34
C LEU A 332 -27.63 4.53 -8.93
N LEU A 333 -27.60 3.62 -7.95
CA LEU A 333 -27.35 3.98 -6.56
C LEU A 333 -25.85 4.20 -6.36
N THR A 334 -25.49 5.42 -5.97
CA THR A 334 -24.13 5.74 -5.53
C THR A 334 -24.01 5.53 -4.03
N THR A 335 -22.85 5.03 -3.60
CA THR A 335 -22.61 4.64 -2.21
C THR A 335 -21.44 5.42 -1.64
N CYS A 336 -21.64 6.02 -0.46
CA CYS A 336 -20.55 6.62 0.29
C CYS A 336 -19.77 5.53 1.01
N HIS A 337 -18.47 5.46 0.75
CA HIS A 337 -17.60 4.48 1.39
C HIS A 337 -17.32 4.86 2.85
N ALA A 338 -17.05 3.86 3.69
CA ALA A 338 -16.84 4.02 5.12
C ALA A 338 -15.68 4.98 5.45
N GLU A 339 -14.60 4.97 4.67
CA GLU A 339 -13.46 5.87 4.84
C GLU A 339 -13.86 7.33 4.64
N VAL A 340 -14.68 7.60 3.63
CA VAL A 340 -15.19 8.95 3.32
C VAL A 340 -16.12 9.43 4.44
N GLN A 341 -16.97 8.55 4.97
CA GLN A 341 -17.85 8.88 6.10
C GLN A 341 -17.05 9.30 7.34
N LEU A 342 -15.94 8.61 7.64
CA LEU A 342 -15.07 8.97 8.76
C LEU A 342 -14.37 10.31 8.54
N LEU A 343 -13.82 10.53 7.34
CA LEU A 343 -13.21 11.81 6.99
C LEU A 343 -14.19 12.97 7.21
N LEU A 344 -15.42 12.84 6.70
CA LEU A 344 -16.46 13.86 6.86
C LEU A 344 -16.91 14.01 8.32
N LYS A 345 -17.00 12.92 9.07
CA LYS A 345 -17.33 12.95 10.50
C LYS A 345 -16.28 13.73 11.29
N PHE A 346 -15.02 13.48 11.00
CA PHE A 346 -13.89 14.17 11.62
C PHE A 346 -13.99 15.66 11.31
N GLU A 347 -14.04 16.04 10.04
CA GLU A 347 -14.15 17.44 9.61
C GLU A 347 -15.36 18.17 10.19
N GLY A 348 -16.51 17.49 10.33
CA GLY A 348 -17.74 18.07 10.86
C GLY A 348 -17.82 18.16 12.38
N SER A 349 -16.98 17.42 13.13
CA SER A 349 -17.04 17.35 14.60
C SER A 349 -15.98 18.20 15.30
N PHE A 350 -15.10 18.87 14.56
CA PHE A 350 -13.96 19.55 15.16
C PHE A 350 -14.34 20.83 15.91
N SER A 351 -14.50 20.72 17.23
CA SER A 351 -14.20 21.83 18.15
C SER A 351 -12.68 22.04 18.20
N THR A 352 -12.20 23.19 18.69
CA THR A 352 -10.76 23.48 18.80
C THR A 352 -9.95 22.48 19.65
N ASN A 353 -10.62 21.56 20.36
CA ASN A 353 -10.02 20.65 21.34
C ASN A 353 -10.08 19.16 20.95
N THR A 354 -10.46 18.86 19.71
CA THR A 354 -10.54 17.48 19.20
C THR A 354 -9.35 17.18 18.32
N ASP A 355 -8.68 16.06 18.59
CA ASP A 355 -7.44 15.65 17.90
C ASP A 355 -7.66 14.30 17.21
N PRO A 356 -7.85 14.27 15.87
CA PRO A 356 -8.06 13.03 15.14
C PRO A 356 -6.74 12.27 15.03
N PHE A 357 -6.78 10.96 15.25
CA PHE A 357 -5.66 10.10 14.94
C PHE A 357 -5.55 9.97 13.39
N PRO A 358 -4.39 10.24 12.77
CA PRO A 358 -4.24 10.36 11.31
C PRO A 358 -4.21 9.01 10.59
N TYR A 359 -4.99 8.04 11.07
CA TYR A 359 -5.12 6.71 10.49
C TYR A 359 -6.58 6.24 10.55
N ILE A 360 -7.06 5.74 9.42
CA ILE A 360 -8.35 5.09 9.26
C ILE A 360 -8.08 3.60 9.06
N GLY A 361 -8.45 2.80 10.04
CA GLY A 361 -8.36 1.35 9.94
C GLY A 361 -9.50 0.80 9.09
N CYS A 362 -9.21 -0.16 8.23
CA CYS A 362 -10.19 -0.71 7.28
C CYS A 362 -10.25 -2.24 7.39
N SER A 363 -11.46 -2.81 7.30
CA SER A 363 -11.64 -4.28 7.30
C SER A 363 -10.94 -4.96 6.11
N ARG A 364 -10.71 -4.18 5.05
CA ARG A 364 -10.04 -4.53 3.79
C ARG A 364 -9.11 -3.40 3.40
N MET A 365 -8.24 -3.55 2.41
CA MET A 365 -7.56 -2.36 1.89
C MET A 365 -8.60 -1.36 1.36
N SER A 366 -8.26 -0.09 1.34
CA SER A 366 -9.16 0.94 0.83
C SER A 366 -9.22 0.89 -0.70
N CYS A 367 -10.34 1.30 -1.30
CA CYS A 367 -10.38 1.41 -2.75
C CYS A 367 -9.47 2.54 -3.24
N TRP A 368 -9.10 2.52 -4.53
CA TRP A 368 -8.19 3.53 -5.07
C TRP A 368 -8.71 4.96 -4.84
N LEU A 369 -10.00 5.21 -5.06
CA LEU A 369 -10.59 6.53 -4.83
C LEU A 369 -10.56 6.97 -3.35
N CYS A 370 -10.84 6.07 -2.41
CA CYS A 370 -10.72 6.40 -0.98
C CYS A 370 -9.26 6.69 -0.60
N TYR A 371 -8.33 5.86 -1.06
CA TYR A 371 -6.91 6.03 -0.81
C TYR A 371 -6.39 7.37 -1.33
N GLN A 372 -6.71 7.71 -2.59
CA GLN A 372 -6.31 8.98 -3.18
C GLN A 372 -6.99 10.17 -2.50
N LEU A 373 -8.27 10.05 -2.12
CA LEU A 373 -8.94 11.11 -1.36
C LEU A 373 -8.20 11.42 -0.07
N LEU A 374 -7.90 10.39 0.74
CA LEU A 374 -7.22 10.60 2.02
C LEU A 374 -5.81 11.17 1.84
N ALA A 375 -5.08 10.72 0.80
CA ALA A 375 -3.73 11.21 0.49
C ALA A 375 -3.70 12.66 -0.04
N HIS A 376 -4.69 13.08 -0.82
CA HIS A 376 -4.77 14.44 -1.38
C HIS A 376 -5.55 15.42 -0.52
N TYR A 377 -6.29 14.95 0.49
CA TYR A 377 -7.03 15.81 1.39
C TYR A 377 -6.09 16.58 2.32
N LYS A 378 -5.70 17.79 1.90
CA LYS A 378 -4.85 18.71 2.65
C LYS A 378 -5.64 19.43 3.73
N ASP A 379 -5.62 18.94 4.97
CA ASP A 379 -6.04 19.76 6.10
C ASP A 379 -4.89 20.69 6.53
N LYS A 380 -4.96 21.98 6.16
CA LYS A 380 -3.96 23.00 6.54
C LYS A 380 -3.91 23.33 8.05
N ARG A 381 -4.60 22.57 8.90
CA ARG A 381 -4.66 22.83 10.35
C ARG A 381 -3.43 22.30 11.10
N THR A 382 -2.61 21.49 10.44
CA THR A 382 -1.45 20.85 11.03
C THR A 382 -0.25 21.01 10.11
N ASP A 383 0.49 22.10 10.26
CA ASP A 383 1.89 22.19 9.74
C ASP A 383 2.78 21.05 10.32
N THR A 384 2.26 20.28 11.28
CA THR A 384 2.98 19.25 12.05
C THR A 384 2.37 17.85 12.04
N ARG A 385 1.22 17.60 11.41
CA ARG A 385 0.59 16.26 11.36
C ARG A 385 -0.04 15.98 10.01
N GLY A 386 0.51 14.98 9.34
CA GLY A 386 0.18 14.62 7.97
C GLY A 386 -1.22 14.05 7.78
N TYR A 387 -1.53 13.90 6.49
CA TYR A 387 -2.69 13.29 5.87
C TYR A 387 -3.24 12.06 6.61
N TYR A 388 -4.56 11.85 6.53
CA TYR A 388 -5.15 10.57 6.92
C TYR A 388 -4.58 9.47 6.04
N GLN A 389 -4.23 8.35 6.66
CA GLN A 389 -3.74 7.17 5.95
C GLN A 389 -4.61 5.95 6.22
N THR A 390 -4.49 4.95 5.37
CA THR A 390 -5.01 3.60 5.59
C THR A 390 -3.86 2.61 5.47
N ARG A 391 -4.09 1.32 5.76
CA ARG A 391 -3.11 0.25 5.50
C ARG A 391 -2.72 0.10 4.02
N GLY A 392 -3.33 0.84 3.11
CA GLY A 392 -3.03 0.80 1.68
C GLY A 392 -4.28 0.72 0.81
N SER A 393 -4.06 0.52 -0.48
CA SER A 393 -5.12 0.35 -1.48
C SER A 393 -5.03 -0.97 -2.23
N HIS A 394 -6.19 -1.58 -2.50
CA HIS A 394 -6.29 -2.72 -3.43
C HIS A 394 -6.32 -2.30 -4.91
N GLY A 395 -6.17 -1.00 -5.21
CA GLY A 395 -6.03 -0.48 -6.58
C GLY A 395 -7.32 -0.43 -7.41
N THR A 396 -8.38 -1.12 -7.01
CA THR A 396 -9.64 -1.12 -7.76
C THR A 396 -10.39 0.21 -7.60
N VAL A 397 -10.87 0.72 -8.73
CA VAL A 397 -11.72 1.91 -8.81
C VAL A 397 -13.19 1.49 -8.78
N TYR A 398 -13.93 1.96 -7.76
CA TYR A 398 -15.38 1.77 -7.70
C TYR A 398 -16.11 2.95 -8.36
N PRO A 399 -16.85 2.72 -9.46
CA PRO A 399 -17.35 3.80 -10.32
C PRO A 399 -18.58 4.53 -9.75
N PHE A 400 -19.21 3.99 -8.71
CA PHE A 400 -20.38 4.57 -8.04
C PHE A 400 -20.05 5.11 -6.64
N TRP A 401 -18.79 5.44 -6.44
CA TRP A 401 -18.29 6.09 -5.22
C TRP A 401 -18.89 7.49 -5.07
N HIS A 402 -19.16 7.94 -3.85
CA HIS A 402 -19.78 9.23 -3.60
C HIS A 402 -19.30 9.86 -2.28
N ILE A 403 -19.27 11.19 -2.23
CA ILE A 403 -19.06 11.97 -1.00
C ILE A 403 -20.43 12.47 -0.51
N ALA A 404 -20.95 11.81 0.52
CA ALA A 404 -22.21 12.20 1.12
C ALA A 404 -22.04 13.38 2.08
N LEU A 405 -22.02 14.60 1.52
CA LEU A 405 -22.16 15.81 2.32
C LEU A 405 -23.61 15.90 2.80
N GLY A 406 -23.81 15.74 4.12
CA GLY A 406 -25.10 15.99 4.77
C GLY A 406 -25.49 17.46 4.70
N SER A 407 -26.78 17.77 4.85
CA SER A 407 -27.29 19.16 4.88
C SER A 407 -26.51 20.05 5.84
N ASP A 408 -26.08 19.48 6.97
CA ASP A 408 -25.42 20.21 8.04
C ASP A 408 -23.93 20.46 7.72
N SER A 409 -23.31 19.59 6.91
CA SER A 409 -21.92 19.72 6.45
C SER A 409 -21.74 20.82 5.38
N VAL A 410 -22.82 21.30 4.78
CA VAL A 410 -22.82 22.42 3.83
C VAL A 410 -22.37 23.73 4.53
N SER A 411 -22.34 23.78 5.86
CA SER A 411 -22.00 24.97 6.64
C SER A 411 -20.50 25.26 6.77
N TYR A 412 -19.60 24.42 6.26
CA TYR A 412 -18.15 24.64 6.37
C TYR A 412 -17.48 24.86 5.00
N PRO A 413 -17.38 26.12 4.52
CA PRO A 413 -16.72 26.46 3.26
C PRO A 413 -15.31 25.87 3.10
N ARG A 414 -14.57 25.74 4.21
CA ARG A 414 -13.24 25.14 4.24
C ARG A 414 -13.25 23.67 3.82
N VAL A 415 -14.17 22.87 4.35
CA VAL A 415 -14.27 21.44 4.04
C VAL A 415 -14.60 21.27 2.56
N GLN A 416 -15.52 22.08 2.04
CA GLN A 416 -15.87 22.08 0.62
C GLN A 416 -14.67 22.46 -0.27
N PHE A 417 -13.90 23.47 0.12
CA PHE A 417 -12.69 23.88 -0.60
C PHE A 417 -11.63 22.77 -0.60
N ASN A 418 -11.33 22.18 0.55
CA ASN A 418 -10.34 21.10 0.63
C ASN A 418 -10.78 19.87 -0.17
N LEU A 419 -12.07 19.52 -0.12
CA LEU A 419 -12.63 18.45 -0.94
C LEU A 419 -12.53 18.79 -2.43
N SER A 420 -12.87 20.02 -2.85
CA SER A 420 -12.83 20.38 -4.26
C SER A 420 -11.41 20.31 -4.82
N VAL A 421 -10.41 20.81 -4.08
CA VAL A 421 -8.99 20.71 -4.47
C VAL A 421 -8.56 19.25 -4.56
N ALA A 422 -8.83 18.43 -3.54
CA ALA A 422 -8.44 17.02 -3.55
C ALA A 422 -9.10 16.27 -4.72
N LEU A 423 -10.39 16.52 -5.00
CA LEU A 423 -11.10 15.88 -6.09
C LEU A 423 -10.61 16.31 -7.48
N GLN A 424 -10.20 17.57 -7.63
CA GLN A 424 -9.57 18.06 -8.87
C GLN A 424 -8.23 17.36 -9.10
N ASP A 425 -7.38 17.24 -8.08
CA ASP A 425 -6.12 16.51 -8.16
C ASP A 425 -6.35 15.05 -8.57
N ILE A 426 -7.32 14.37 -7.93
CA ILE A 426 -7.68 12.98 -8.26
C ILE A 426 -8.22 12.87 -9.68
N GLN A 427 -8.98 13.85 -10.16
CA GLN A 427 -9.47 13.87 -11.53
C GLN A 427 -8.31 13.92 -12.53
N VAL A 428 -7.31 14.76 -12.28
CA VAL A 428 -6.09 14.84 -13.10
C VAL A 428 -5.34 13.50 -13.08
N LEU A 429 -5.23 12.85 -11.91
CA LEU A 429 -4.62 11.52 -11.80
C LEU A 429 -5.37 10.45 -12.58
N MET A 430 -6.71 10.42 -12.53
CA MET A 430 -7.51 9.48 -13.33
C MET A 430 -7.29 9.68 -14.83
N GLN A 431 -7.24 10.94 -15.29
CA GLN A 431 -6.97 11.25 -16.70
C GLN A 431 -5.56 10.80 -17.10
N GLN A 432 -4.56 11.04 -16.24
CA GLN A 432 -3.20 10.61 -16.49
C GLN A 432 -3.10 9.08 -16.57
N GLN A 433 -3.69 8.35 -15.62
CA GLN A 433 -3.73 6.89 -15.66
C GLN A 433 -4.41 6.37 -16.94
N LEU A 434 -5.54 6.96 -17.34
CA LEU A 434 -6.21 6.60 -18.58
C LEU A 434 -5.27 6.78 -19.79
N LYS A 435 -4.53 7.88 -19.87
CA LYS A 435 -3.55 8.12 -20.95
C LYS A 435 -2.39 7.12 -20.91
N ASP A 436 -1.90 6.77 -19.72
CA ASP A 436 -0.83 5.81 -19.57
C ASP A 436 -1.27 4.39 -19.97
N PHE A 437 -2.52 4.00 -19.68
CA PHE A 437 -3.10 2.76 -20.22
C PHE A 437 -3.07 2.72 -21.76
N LEU A 438 -3.30 3.85 -22.43
CA LEU A 438 -3.22 3.92 -23.90
C LEU A 438 -1.81 3.71 -24.43
N ARG A 439 -0.80 4.23 -23.71
CA ARG A 439 0.61 4.09 -24.09
C ARG A 439 1.07 2.65 -23.97
N THR A 440 0.65 1.95 -22.91
CA THR A 440 1.04 0.56 -22.64
C THR A 440 0.33 -0.44 -23.56
N GLN A 441 -0.87 -0.12 -24.07
CA GLN A 441 -1.56 -0.94 -25.10
C GLN A 441 -0.98 -0.78 -26.52
N ARG A 442 0.34 -0.61 -26.69
CA ARG A 442 0.96 -0.69 -28.01
C ARG A 442 0.52 -2.00 -28.68
N PRO A 443 0.03 -1.97 -29.93
CA PRO A 443 -0.43 -3.17 -30.61
C PRO A 443 0.72 -4.18 -30.58
N LYS A 444 0.44 -5.40 -30.11
CA LYS A 444 1.39 -6.52 -30.15
C LYS A 444 1.98 -6.55 -31.55
N ARG A 445 3.22 -6.08 -31.70
CA ARG A 445 3.94 -6.12 -32.97
C ARG A 445 4.06 -7.60 -33.27
N ALA A 446 3.51 -8.06 -34.40
CA ALA A 446 3.56 -9.46 -34.75
C ALA A 446 5.03 -9.90 -34.83
N GLU A 447 5.50 -10.66 -33.84
CA GLU A 447 6.81 -11.32 -33.84
C GLU A 447 6.83 -12.53 -34.80
N SER A 448 6.12 -12.44 -35.92
CA SER A 448 6.10 -13.46 -36.96
C SER A 448 6.88 -13.00 -38.17
N SER A 449 8.20 -12.82 -38.03
CA SER A 449 9.13 -12.82 -39.17
C SER A 449 10.62 -12.96 -38.82
N THR A 450 10.98 -13.55 -37.68
CA THR A 450 12.38 -13.95 -37.41
C THR A 450 12.47 -15.35 -36.81
N ASN A 451 12.01 -16.33 -37.60
CA ASN A 451 12.51 -17.69 -37.51
C ASN A 451 14.01 -17.69 -37.84
N VAL A 452 14.88 -17.83 -36.83
CA VAL A 452 16.07 -18.66 -36.95
C VAL A 452 16.19 -19.49 -35.67
N THR A 453 15.57 -20.66 -35.70
CA THR A 453 15.74 -21.72 -34.73
C THR A 453 17.18 -22.24 -34.82
N VAL A 454 18.05 -21.87 -33.87
CA VAL A 454 19.31 -22.60 -33.64
C VAL A 454 19.16 -23.44 -32.38
N ALA A 455 19.06 -24.75 -32.58
CA ALA A 455 19.11 -25.76 -31.53
C ALA A 455 20.45 -25.65 -30.78
N GLY A 456 20.39 -25.51 -29.45
CA GLY A 456 21.58 -25.34 -28.61
C GLY A 456 21.41 -25.83 -27.17
N GLY A 457 20.76 -26.98 -26.96
CA GLY A 457 20.47 -27.53 -25.62
C GLY A 457 21.67 -28.03 -24.82
N ALA A 458 22.84 -28.26 -25.44
CA ALA A 458 24.01 -28.79 -24.74
C ALA A 458 25.07 -27.73 -24.38
N LEU A 459 25.26 -26.72 -25.25
CA LEU A 459 26.26 -25.66 -25.03
C LEU A 459 25.87 -24.71 -23.89
N LYS A 460 24.57 -24.41 -23.73
CA LYS A 460 24.07 -23.58 -22.62
C LYS A 460 24.25 -24.26 -21.26
N HIS A 461 24.05 -25.58 -21.19
CA HIS A 461 24.31 -26.33 -19.96
C HIS A 461 25.80 -26.45 -19.65
N SER A 462 26.67 -26.64 -20.66
CA SER A 462 28.12 -26.69 -20.45
C SER A 462 28.71 -25.33 -20.02
N ALA A 463 28.16 -24.21 -20.53
CA ALA A 463 28.55 -22.86 -20.10
C ALA A 463 28.12 -22.56 -18.65
N LEU A 464 26.92 -22.98 -18.24
CA LEU A 464 26.43 -22.82 -16.87
C LEU A 464 27.18 -23.70 -15.86
N THR A 465 27.62 -24.89 -16.26
CA THR A 465 28.46 -25.75 -15.40
C THR A 465 29.86 -25.17 -15.23
N ARG A 466 30.47 -24.61 -16.29
CA ARG A 466 31.77 -23.92 -16.18
C ARG A 466 31.72 -22.64 -15.34
N MET A 467 30.61 -21.89 -15.37
CA MET A 467 30.41 -20.74 -14.47
C MET A 467 30.35 -21.19 -12.99
N ARG A 468 29.63 -22.28 -12.69
CA ARG A 468 29.53 -22.80 -11.31
C ARG A 468 30.82 -23.41 -10.79
N GLU A 469 31.65 -23.96 -11.67
CA GLU A 469 32.99 -24.43 -11.32
C GLU A 469 33.96 -23.27 -11.06
N ALA A 470 33.87 -22.18 -11.84
CA ALA A 470 34.64 -20.95 -11.60
C ALA A 470 34.26 -20.22 -10.30
N GLU A 471 33.00 -20.33 -9.86
CA GLU A 471 32.51 -19.78 -8.59
C GLU A 471 32.96 -20.58 -7.35
N SER A 472 33.53 -21.78 -7.52
CA SER A 472 33.90 -22.68 -6.41
C SER A 472 35.33 -22.52 -5.89
N TRP A 473 36.13 -21.62 -6.48
CA TRP A 473 37.53 -21.39 -6.10
C TRP A 473 37.74 -19.95 -5.66
N THR A 474 37.42 -19.64 -4.40
CA THR A 474 37.95 -18.45 -3.73
C THR A 474 37.99 -18.68 -2.21
N THR A 475 39.15 -19.13 -1.73
CA THR A 475 39.49 -19.09 -0.31
C THR A 475 39.77 -17.65 0.14
N PRO A 476 39.29 -17.21 1.32
CA PRO A 476 39.59 -15.88 1.83
C PRO A 476 40.94 -15.88 2.56
N GLY A 477 41.86 -15.05 2.10
CA GLY A 477 43.10 -14.73 2.79
C GLY A 477 43.59 -13.36 2.37
N GLY A 478 43.44 -12.38 3.27
CA GLY A 478 43.95 -11.02 3.06
C GLY A 478 43.21 -9.99 3.88
N THR A 479 43.71 -9.73 5.08
CA THR A 479 43.37 -8.55 5.89
C THR A 479 44.04 -7.28 5.33
N GLU A 480 43.36 -6.16 5.59
CA GLU A 480 43.84 -4.76 5.71
C GLU A 480 43.71 -3.81 4.52
N GLY A 481 42.83 -2.82 4.73
CA GLY A 481 42.63 -1.61 3.94
C GLY A 481 41.13 -1.29 3.86
N GLU A 482 40.63 -0.28 4.57
CA GLU A 482 39.22 0.18 4.61
C GLU A 482 38.60 0.59 3.25
N VAL A 483 39.32 0.40 2.14
CA VAL A 483 38.81 0.54 0.76
C VAL A 483 38.40 -0.82 0.14
N GLY A 484 38.72 -1.94 0.81
CA GLY A 484 38.53 -3.31 0.30
C GLY A 484 37.09 -3.86 0.32
N CYS A 485 36.08 -3.05 0.65
CA CYS A 485 34.69 -3.53 0.64
C CYS A 485 34.16 -3.69 -0.80
N LEU A 486 34.66 -2.89 -1.76
CA LEU A 486 34.28 -3.00 -3.18
C LEU A 486 35.10 -4.11 -3.85
N LYS A 487 34.50 -5.30 -4.00
CA LYS A 487 35.22 -6.53 -4.33
C LYS A 487 35.45 -6.77 -5.83
N GLU A 488 34.45 -6.48 -6.66
CA GLU A 488 34.46 -6.86 -8.08
C GLU A 488 34.21 -5.62 -8.95
N LEU A 489 35.24 -5.16 -9.66
CA LEU A 489 35.10 -4.12 -10.67
C LEU A 489 34.16 -4.62 -11.77
N VAL A 490 33.08 -3.90 -12.01
CA VAL A 490 32.08 -4.21 -13.05
C VAL A 490 32.44 -3.49 -14.33
N CYS A 491 32.66 -2.18 -14.26
CA CYS A 491 33.00 -1.36 -15.41
C CYS A 491 33.62 -0.03 -14.99
N SER A 492 34.21 0.68 -15.95
CA SER A 492 34.56 2.09 -15.82
C SER A 492 33.68 2.87 -16.79
N ARG A 493 33.07 3.97 -16.34
CA ARG A 493 32.20 4.83 -17.17
C ARG A 493 32.54 6.30 -17.04
N GLN A 494 32.24 7.03 -18.11
CA GLN A 494 32.35 8.47 -18.15
C GLN A 494 31.16 9.09 -17.40
N CYS A 495 31.44 9.85 -16.37
CA CYS A 495 30.46 10.53 -15.52
C CYS A 495 30.72 12.03 -15.55
N ILE A 496 29.68 12.84 -15.36
CA ILE A 496 29.86 14.29 -15.21
C ILE A 496 30.20 14.60 -13.76
N ARG A 497 31.26 15.37 -13.56
CA ARG A 497 31.66 15.90 -12.26
C ARG A 497 31.38 17.39 -12.21
N PHE A 498 30.76 17.84 -11.12
CA PHE A 498 30.64 19.23 -10.71
C PHE A 498 31.62 19.50 -9.55
N PRO A 499 32.80 20.06 -9.83
CA PRO A 499 33.83 20.25 -8.82
C PRO A 499 33.40 21.26 -7.74
N ALA A 500 33.59 20.92 -6.47
CA ALA A 500 33.30 21.82 -5.35
C ALA A 500 34.14 23.11 -5.38
N THR A 501 35.27 23.07 -6.09
CA THR A 501 36.20 24.19 -6.26
C THR A 501 35.60 25.36 -7.03
N GLY A 502 34.53 25.13 -7.80
CA GLY A 502 33.93 26.11 -8.70
C GLY A 502 34.46 26.05 -10.13
N GLU A 503 35.36 25.09 -10.42
CA GLU A 503 35.78 24.80 -11.79
C GLU A 503 34.59 24.36 -12.66
N PRO A 504 34.63 24.58 -13.99
CA PRO A 504 33.60 24.12 -14.89
C PRO A 504 33.35 22.61 -14.79
N ALA A 505 32.07 22.22 -14.94
CA ALA A 505 31.66 20.83 -15.04
C ALA A 505 32.42 20.13 -16.18
N HIS A 506 32.86 18.90 -15.94
CA HIS A 506 33.59 18.13 -16.93
C HIS A 506 33.39 16.63 -16.73
N CYS A 507 33.63 15.86 -17.79
CA CYS A 507 33.55 14.42 -17.73
C CYS A 507 34.78 13.80 -17.04
N ARG A 508 34.57 12.76 -16.24
CA ARG A 508 35.60 11.95 -15.58
C ARG A 508 35.27 10.47 -15.67
N MET A 509 36.29 9.65 -15.88
CA MET A 509 36.16 8.21 -15.75
C MET A 509 36.05 7.83 -14.28
N ILE A 510 35.00 7.10 -13.93
CA ILE A 510 34.73 6.56 -12.60
C ILE A 510 34.60 5.05 -12.72
N ASP A 511 35.23 4.34 -11.77
CA ASP A 511 35.13 2.90 -11.65
C ASP A 511 33.88 2.51 -10.86
N PHE A 512 33.15 1.52 -11.36
CA PHE A 512 31.92 1.00 -10.77
C PHE A 512 32.13 -0.45 -10.35
N TYR A 513 31.71 -0.76 -9.13
CA TYR A 513 31.91 -2.06 -8.51
C TYR A 513 30.58 -2.72 -8.20
N ARG A 514 30.56 -4.06 -8.13
CA ARG A 514 29.37 -4.80 -7.71
C ARG A 514 29.10 -4.49 -6.23
N CYS A 515 27.84 -4.20 -5.90
CA CYS A 515 27.43 -3.94 -4.53
C CYS A 515 27.73 -5.16 -3.63
N PRO A 516 28.63 -5.04 -2.64
CA PRO A 516 28.95 -6.14 -1.75
C PRO A 516 27.80 -6.36 -0.75
N THR A 517 27.66 -7.58 -0.21
CA THR A 517 26.60 -7.91 0.75
C THR A 517 26.65 -7.12 2.06
N ASP A 518 27.84 -6.64 2.41
CA ASP A 518 28.19 -5.83 3.57
C ASP A 518 28.35 -4.34 3.22
N TYR A 519 27.81 -3.91 2.09
CA TYR A 519 27.86 -2.51 1.67
C TYR A 519 27.12 -1.59 2.67
N PRO A 520 27.79 -0.55 3.22
CA PRO A 520 27.17 0.34 4.20
C PRO A 520 26.30 1.44 3.56
N GLY A 521 26.37 1.64 2.24
CA GLY A 521 25.60 2.68 1.56
C GLY A 521 24.12 2.34 1.38
N THR A 522 23.36 3.32 0.90
CA THR A 522 21.89 3.25 0.79
C THR A 522 21.38 2.93 -0.61
N GLU A 523 22.28 2.76 -1.58
CA GLU A 523 21.94 2.36 -2.94
C GLU A 523 21.28 0.96 -2.96
N PRO A 524 20.29 0.73 -3.85
CA PRO A 524 19.75 -0.60 -4.07
C PRO A 524 20.86 -1.63 -4.35
N VAL A 525 20.72 -2.84 -3.82
CA VAL A 525 21.70 -3.93 -3.98
C VAL A 525 21.91 -4.32 -5.45
N THR A 526 20.96 -3.97 -6.31
CA THR A 526 21.02 -4.18 -7.77
C THR A 526 21.87 -3.15 -8.51
N PHE A 527 22.29 -2.06 -7.87
CA PHE A 527 23.07 -1.00 -8.51
C PHE A 527 24.57 -1.34 -8.50
N CYS A 528 25.25 -0.93 -9.56
CA CYS A 528 26.70 -0.82 -9.54
C CYS A 528 27.11 0.43 -8.77
N ILE A 529 28.12 0.30 -7.93
CA ILE A 529 28.50 1.27 -6.92
C ILE A 529 29.73 2.06 -7.40
N PRO A 530 29.64 3.40 -7.58
CA PRO A 530 30.78 4.19 -8.01
C PRO A 530 31.85 4.32 -6.92
N ASP A 531 33.12 4.24 -7.30
CA ASP A 531 34.25 4.61 -6.45
C ASP A 531 34.56 6.10 -6.60
N LEU A 532 34.11 6.88 -5.61
CA LEU A 532 34.33 8.33 -5.52
C LEU A 532 35.33 8.67 -4.40
N SER A 533 36.09 7.67 -3.91
CA SER A 533 37.04 7.83 -2.82
C SER A 533 38.16 8.83 -3.12
N THR A 534 38.54 8.98 -4.40
CA THR A 534 39.52 9.99 -4.82
C THR A 534 39.02 11.42 -4.56
N TYR A 535 37.70 11.63 -4.52
CA TYR A 535 37.07 12.95 -4.39
C TYR A 535 36.50 13.21 -3.00
N TRP A 536 35.97 12.17 -2.35
CA TRP A 536 35.33 12.26 -1.03
C TRP A 536 36.13 11.61 0.10
N GLY A 537 37.27 10.99 -0.21
CA GLY A 537 38.12 10.32 0.77
C GLY A 537 37.35 9.27 1.57
N LYS A 538 37.42 9.38 2.90
CA LYS A 538 36.70 8.48 3.82
C LYS A 538 35.19 8.63 3.77
N SER A 539 34.70 9.78 3.29
CA SER A 539 33.28 10.08 3.19
C SER A 539 32.63 9.49 1.92
N ASN A 540 33.36 8.63 1.18
CA ASN A 540 32.86 7.96 -0.02
C ASN A 540 31.53 7.20 0.19
N PHE A 541 31.36 6.60 1.37
CA PHE A 541 30.18 5.82 1.73
C PHE A 541 29.09 6.64 2.41
N ASP A 542 29.39 7.88 2.82
CA ASP A 542 28.43 8.84 3.36
C ASP A 542 27.70 9.59 2.24
N ARG A 543 27.41 8.89 1.13
CA ARG A 543 26.83 9.50 -0.07
C ARG A 543 25.32 9.31 -0.12
N ALA A 544 24.66 10.32 -0.66
CA ALA A 544 23.28 10.27 -1.07
C ALA A 544 23.20 10.13 -2.59
N HIS A 545 22.05 9.63 -3.07
CA HIS A 545 21.76 9.62 -4.49
C HIS A 545 20.31 9.98 -4.79
N ARG A 546 20.08 10.49 -6.00
CA ARG A 546 18.74 10.81 -6.52
C ARG A 546 18.62 10.39 -7.97
N GLN A 547 17.57 9.63 -8.29
CA GLN A 547 17.25 9.30 -9.67
C GLN A 547 16.49 10.44 -10.34
N ILE A 548 16.93 10.79 -11.55
CA ILE A 548 16.32 11.80 -12.40
C ILE A 548 16.10 11.17 -13.78
N LEU A 549 14.85 11.20 -14.22
CA LEU A 549 14.47 10.68 -15.53
C LEU A 549 14.43 11.84 -16.53
N ILE A 550 15.26 11.76 -17.57
CA ILE A 550 15.30 12.74 -18.66
C ILE A 550 14.67 12.09 -19.89
N LYS A 551 13.65 12.76 -20.44
CA LYS A 551 12.89 12.31 -21.60
C LYS A 551 12.66 13.48 -22.56
N ASP A 552 12.27 13.14 -23.79
CA ASP A 552 11.85 14.07 -24.83
C ASP A 552 12.87 15.17 -25.15
N GLN A 553 14.17 14.86 -25.05
CA GLN A 553 15.24 15.75 -25.48
C GLN A 553 15.46 15.66 -27.00
N ASP A 554 15.83 16.79 -27.62
CA ASP A 554 16.14 16.87 -29.06
C ASP A 554 17.23 15.88 -29.47
N LEU A 555 18.24 15.69 -28.60
CA LEU A 555 19.26 14.67 -28.75
C LEU A 555 18.84 13.40 -28.01
N ALA A 556 18.48 12.36 -28.77
CA ALA A 556 17.93 11.13 -28.21
C ALA A 556 18.85 10.43 -27.20
N GLU A 557 20.17 10.59 -27.34
CA GLU A 557 21.18 10.02 -26.43
C GLU A 557 21.11 10.55 -24.99
N LEU A 558 20.53 11.74 -24.81
CA LEU A 558 20.33 12.37 -23.51
C LEU A 558 19.13 11.80 -22.76
N ASN A 559 18.24 11.09 -23.46
CA ASN A 559 17.12 10.43 -22.80
C ASN A 559 17.64 9.22 -22.01
N GLY A 560 17.11 9.04 -20.80
CA GLY A 560 17.49 7.93 -19.93
C GLY A 560 17.31 8.25 -18.45
N ASP A 561 17.71 7.28 -17.64
CA ASP A 561 17.75 7.39 -16.19
C ASP A 561 19.13 7.83 -15.73
N TYR A 562 19.18 8.85 -14.88
CA TYR A 562 20.41 9.42 -14.35
C TYR A 562 20.40 9.34 -12.82
N LEU A 563 21.54 9.04 -12.22
CA LEU A 563 21.73 9.17 -10.78
C LEU A 563 22.66 10.33 -10.46
N PHE A 564 22.17 11.19 -9.58
CA PHE A 564 22.91 12.28 -8.95
C PHE A 564 23.50 11.77 -7.67
N TYR A 565 24.81 11.89 -7.50
CA TYR A 565 25.53 11.48 -6.30
C TYR A 565 26.18 12.69 -5.62
N TRP A 566 26.01 12.80 -4.31
CA TRP A 566 26.67 13.82 -3.49
C TRP A 566 27.02 13.29 -2.10
N CYS A 567 27.96 13.94 -1.42
CA CYS A 567 28.29 13.59 -0.04
C CYS A 567 27.31 14.26 0.94
N ARG A 568 26.87 13.51 1.97
CA ARG A 568 25.96 14.00 3.02
C ARG A 568 26.67 14.78 4.11
N LYS A 569 27.98 14.58 4.27
CA LYS A 569 28.75 15.23 5.32
C LYS A 569 29.05 16.68 4.96
N ASP A 570 28.83 17.55 5.94
CA ASP A 570 29.11 18.98 5.92
C ASP A 570 30.58 19.30 6.23
N ASP A 571 31.43 18.28 6.40
CA ASP A 571 32.88 18.42 6.55
C ASP A 571 33.57 18.78 5.22
N LEU A 572 32.91 18.53 4.09
CA LEU A 572 33.32 18.99 2.77
C LEU A 572 32.80 20.42 2.52
N PRO A 573 33.51 21.26 1.75
CA PRO A 573 33.06 22.62 1.47
C PRO A 573 31.77 22.62 0.61
N PRO A 574 30.89 23.63 0.74
CA PRO A 574 29.76 23.82 -0.16
C PRO A 574 30.22 23.84 -1.62
N ASN A 575 29.46 23.18 -2.51
CA ASN A 575 29.85 23.09 -3.91
C ASN A 575 29.73 24.45 -4.62
N LYS A 576 30.86 25.13 -4.84
CA LYS A 576 30.90 26.47 -5.44
C LYS A 576 30.38 26.51 -6.88
N TYR A 577 30.54 25.42 -7.64
CA TYR A 577 30.02 25.37 -9.00
C TYR A 577 28.48 25.43 -8.98
N LEU A 578 27.84 24.63 -8.14
CA LEU A 578 26.38 24.63 -8.00
C LEU A 578 25.85 25.92 -7.39
N MET A 579 26.57 26.54 -6.45
CA MET A 579 26.23 27.86 -5.92
C MET A 579 26.22 28.93 -7.03
N ASN A 580 27.25 28.96 -7.87
CA ASN A 580 27.33 29.89 -9.01
C ASN A 580 26.20 29.62 -10.02
N LEU A 581 25.94 28.35 -10.35
CA LEU A 581 24.86 27.93 -11.25
C LEU A 581 23.49 28.39 -10.74
N LEU A 582 23.25 28.28 -9.43
CA LEU A 582 21.99 28.67 -8.79
C LEU A 582 21.90 30.17 -8.47
N ARG A 583 23.01 30.91 -8.59
CA ARG A 583 23.17 32.32 -8.18
C ARG A 583 22.95 32.51 -6.68
N ILE A 584 23.57 31.65 -5.88
CA ILE A 584 23.55 31.68 -4.42
C ILE A 584 24.91 32.20 -3.92
N ASP A 585 24.92 33.36 -3.27
CA ASP A 585 26.17 33.95 -2.75
C ASP A 585 26.68 33.23 -1.50
N SER A 586 25.76 32.76 -0.66
CA SER A 586 26.07 32.04 0.59
C SER A 586 24.95 31.07 0.95
N VAL A 587 25.30 29.86 1.37
CA VAL A 587 24.36 28.89 1.93
C VAL A 587 24.07 29.27 3.39
N PRO A 588 22.80 29.46 3.79
CA PRO A 588 22.46 29.70 5.20
C PRO A 588 22.93 28.54 6.09
N PHE A 589 23.40 28.84 7.30
CA PHE A 589 23.90 27.83 8.25
C PHE A 589 22.86 26.75 8.61
N GLU A 590 21.57 27.06 8.49
CA GLU A 590 20.47 26.14 8.81
C GLU A 590 20.02 25.27 7.64
N GLU A 591 20.54 25.51 6.43
CA GLU A 591 20.16 24.77 5.22
C GLU A 591 21.22 23.74 4.86
N TYR A 592 20.77 22.53 4.51
CA TYR A 592 21.67 21.54 3.94
C TYR A 592 21.84 21.80 2.45
N PHE A 593 23.07 21.67 1.96
CA PHE A 593 23.42 21.89 0.56
C PHE A 593 24.19 20.70 0.01
N TRP A 594 24.53 20.74 -1.28
CA TRP A 594 25.46 19.80 -1.87
C TRP A 594 26.89 20.15 -1.43
N TYR A 595 27.44 19.35 -0.52
CA TYR A 595 28.80 19.49 -0.02
C TYR A 595 29.77 18.57 -0.79
N GLY A 596 30.96 19.09 -1.09
CA GLY A 596 31.95 18.40 -1.92
C GLY A 596 31.56 18.31 -3.39
N ASP A 597 32.27 17.47 -4.13
CA ASP A 597 31.99 17.25 -5.56
C ASP A 597 30.65 16.55 -5.74
N VAL A 598 29.93 16.86 -6.83
CA VAL A 598 28.68 16.18 -7.21
C VAL A 598 28.90 15.46 -8.53
N PHE A 599 28.32 14.26 -8.67
CA PHE A 599 28.47 13.42 -9.86
C PHE A 599 27.12 13.10 -10.50
N ILE A 600 27.07 13.10 -11.83
CA ILE A 600 25.96 12.54 -12.61
C ILE A 600 26.48 11.30 -13.32
N THR A 601 25.67 10.26 -13.26
CA THR A 601 25.92 8.95 -13.87
C THR A 601 24.66 8.54 -14.63
N LYS A 602 24.80 7.77 -15.71
CA LYS A 602 23.67 7.28 -16.52
C LYS A 602 23.49 5.79 -16.30
N PHE A 603 22.25 5.33 -16.19
CA PHE A 603 21.91 3.92 -15.99
C PHE A 603 20.80 3.47 -16.93
N HIS A 604 20.81 2.18 -17.20
CA HIS A 604 19.76 1.48 -17.92
C HIS A 604 19.34 0.24 -17.12
N GLU A 605 18.04 0.08 -16.90
CA GLU A 605 17.47 -1.14 -16.34
C GLU A 605 17.17 -2.12 -17.48
N ASP A 606 17.85 -3.26 -17.49
CA ASP A 606 17.59 -4.32 -18.45
C ASP A 606 16.22 -4.98 -18.15
N GLU A 607 15.27 -4.84 -19.08
CA GLU A 607 13.88 -5.30 -18.91
C GLU A 607 13.76 -6.81 -18.63
N GLY A 608 14.75 -7.62 -19.01
CA GLY A 608 14.74 -9.07 -18.84
C GLY A 608 15.30 -9.55 -17.50
N SER A 609 16.31 -8.86 -16.96
CA SER A 609 17.07 -9.27 -15.79
C SER A 609 16.89 -8.35 -14.57
N PHE A 610 16.27 -7.18 -14.75
CA PHE A 610 16.15 -6.13 -13.73
C PHE A 610 17.53 -5.70 -13.17
N ARG A 611 18.59 -5.89 -13.97
CA ARG A 611 19.93 -5.43 -13.64
C ARG A 611 20.11 -4.01 -14.13
N PHE A 612 20.78 -3.20 -13.30
CA PHE A 612 21.09 -1.82 -13.61
C PHE A 612 22.52 -1.75 -14.14
N ASP A 613 22.64 -1.56 -15.44
CA ASP A 613 23.93 -1.35 -16.11
C ASP A 613 24.23 0.15 -16.17
N CYS A 614 25.49 0.51 -15.93
CA CYS A 614 25.95 1.90 -16.04
C CYS A 614 26.42 2.20 -17.47
N GLU A 615 25.99 3.35 -17.99
CA GLU A 615 26.36 3.88 -19.31
C GLU A 615 27.25 5.12 -19.19
N ASP A 616 27.98 5.43 -20.26
CA ASP A 616 28.69 6.70 -20.36
C ASP A 616 27.68 7.85 -20.45
N VAL A 617 27.90 8.90 -19.67
CA VAL A 617 27.12 10.12 -19.78
C VAL A 617 27.57 10.85 -21.05
N PRO A 618 26.65 11.16 -22.00
CA PRO A 618 27.03 11.82 -23.25
C PRO A 618 27.70 13.18 -23.01
N GLU A 619 28.81 13.46 -23.69
CA GLU A 619 29.52 14.75 -23.56
C GLU A 619 28.64 15.94 -23.98
N ALA A 620 27.69 15.72 -24.90
CA ALA A 620 26.68 16.70 -25.28
C ALA A 620 25.87 17.23 -24.09
N PHE A 621 25.76 16.47 -23.01
CA PHE A 621 25.07 16.88 -21.79
C PHE A 621 25.74 18.12 -21.14
N LEU A 622 27.06 18.27 -21.24
CA LEU A 622 27.78 19.46 -20.76
C LEU A 622 27.49 20.72 -21.58
N SER A 623 27.09 20.56 -22.84
CA SER A 623 26.71 21.70 -23.71
C SER A 623 25.32 22.26 -23.39
N LEU A 624 24.53 21.56 -22.57
CA LEU A 624 23.17 21.93 -22.19
C LEU A 624 23.11 22.53 -20.79
N GLU A 625 23.87 23.61 -20.57
CA GLU A 625 23.96 24.29 -19.28
C GLU A 625 22.58 24.64 -18.68
N HIS A 626 21.63 25.08 -19.51
CA HIS A 626 20.27 25.40 -19.08
C HIS A 626 19.48 24.17 -18.59
N LEU A 627 19.70 22.99 -19.17
CA LEU A 627 19.05 21.75 -18.69
C LEU A 627 19.58 21.38 -17.31
N ILE A 628 20.90 21.46 -17.12
CA ILE A 628 21.57 21.21 -15.84
C ILE A 628 21.10 22.21 -14.79
N GLU A 629 21.09 23.50 -15.13
CA GLU A 629 20.62 24.57 -14.24
C GLU A 629 19.19 24.31 -13.77
N ASN A 630 18.26 24.03 -14.70
CA ASN A 630 16.86 23.80 -14.34
C ASN A 630 16.66 22.56 -13.47
N MET A 631 17.42 21.49 -13.75
CA MET A 631 17.37 20.27 -12.97
C MET A 631 17.89 20.49 -11.54
N ILE A 632 19.06 21.10 -11.39
CA ILE A 632 19.64 21.44 -10.08
C ILE A 632 18.72 22.40 -9.32
N ARG A 633 18.19 23.42 -10.01
CA ARG A 633 17.25 24.40 -9.44
C ARG A 633 15.96 23.74 -8.96
N SER A 634 15.40 22.83 -9.74
CA SER A 634 14.22 22.05 -9.33
C SER A 634 14.48 21.24 -8.06
N GLU A 635 15.63 20.57 -7.95
CA GLU A 635 15.95 19.78 -6.75
C GLU A 635 16.26 20.68 -5.53
N TRP A 636 16.84 21.86 -5.76
CA TRP A 636 17.06 22.86 -4.71
C TRP A 636 15.74 23.42 -4.18
N GLU A 637 14.84 23.86 -5.05
CA GLU A 637 13.54 24.41 -4.69
C GLU A 637 12.65 23.40 -3.96
N ARG A 638 12.84 22.11 -4.24
CA ARG A 638 12.17 20.99 -3.55
C ARG A 638 12.77 20.62 -2.21
N LYS A 639 13.89 21.25 -1.81
CA LYS A 639 14.63 20.90 -0.59
C LYS A 639 15.13 19.46 -0.57
N THR A 640 15.44 18.89 -1.74
CA THR A 640 15.88 17.49 -1.85
C THR A 640 17.11 17.17 -0.98
N PRO A 641 18.16 18.01 -0.92
CA PRO A 641 19.32 17.75 -0.06
C PRO A 641 18.95 17.66 1.43
N GLU A 642 18.11 18.59 1.90
CA GLU A 642 17.66 18.65 3.29
C GLU A 642 16.80 17.44 3.66
N ASP A 643 15.87 17.05 2.79
CA ASP A 643 14.99 15.91 3.01
C ASP A 643 15.75 14.58 3.02
N GLU A 644 16.75 14.41 2.15
CA GLU A 644 17.58 13.20 2.14
C GLU A 644 18.49 13.10 3.37
N ILE A 645 19.06 14.20 3.85
CA ILE A 645 19.87 14.21 5.07
C ILE A 645 19.00 13.91 6.30
N ARG A 646 17.81 14.51 6.40
CA ARG A 646 16.86 14.21 7.48
C ARG A 646 16.43 12.74 7.47
N ARG A 647 16.15 12.19 6.29
CA ARG A 647 15.81 10.77 6.13
C ARG A 647 16.97 9.89 6.59
N TRP A 648 18.21 10.26 6.30
CA TRP A 648 19.39 9.51 6.72
C TRP A 648 19.65 9.56 8.22
N GLN A 649 19.67 10.76 8.83
CA GLN A 649 19.83 10.93 10.30
C GLN A 649 18.80 10.09 11.06
N TYR A 650 17.59 10.00 10.51
CA TYR A 650 16.53 9.18 11.02
C TYR A 650 16.85 7.65 10.95
N PHE A 651 17.37 7.16 9.82
CA PHE A 651 17.78 5.77 9.68
C PHE A 651 18.95 5.40 10.59
N ASP A 652 19.94 6.28 10.70
CA ASP A 652 21.09 6.08 11.58
C ASP A 652 20.66 5.98 13.04
N THR A 653 19.81 6.91 13.50
CA THR A 653 19.23 6.85 14.85
C THR A 653 18.49 5.53 15.10
N LYS A 654 17.78 5.01 14.10
CA LYS A 654 17.09 3.70 14.19
C LYS A 654 18.07 2.53 14.26
N GLN A 655 19.13 2.57 13.46
CA GLN A 655 20.14 1.52 13.42
C GLN A 655 20.98 1.51 14.71
N GLU A 656 21.37 2.67 15.23
CA GLU A 656 22.00 2.82 16.53
C GLU A 656 21.13 2.25 17.65
N LYS A 657 19.84 2.61 17.67
CA LYS A 657 18.89 2.03 18.63
C LYS A 657 18.81 0.52 18.52
N ARG A 658 18.70 -0.02 17.30
CA ARG A 658 18.66 -1.47 17.05
C ARG A 658 19.93 -2.17 17.55
N ASN A 659 21.09 -1.56 17.33
CA ASN A 659 22.36 -2.07 17.81
C ASN A 659 22.44 -2.04 19.34
N ALA A 660 21.99 -0.95 19.97
CA ALA A 660 21.90 -0.83 21.42
C ALA A 660 20.95 -1.89 22.02
N ASP A 661 19.76 -2.06 21.45
CA ASP A 661 18.79 -3.08 21.87
C ASP A 661 19.38 -4.49 21.73
N LYS A 662 20.08 -4.78 20.62
CA LYS A 662 20.77 -6.06 20.40
C LYS A 662 21.85 -6.30 21.45
N GLN A 663 22.63 -5.28 21.79
CA GLN A 663 23.67 -5.36 22.82
C GLN A 663 23.07 -5.64 24.20
N VAL A 664 21.98 -4.96 24.56
CA VAL A 664 21.25 -5.19 25.82
C VAL A 664 20.68 -6.62 25.89
N ILE A 665 20.21 -7.17 24.77
CA ILE A 665 19.76 -8.57 24.71
C ILE A 665 20.93 -9.53 24.91
N LEU A 666 22.05 -9.29 24.24
CA LEU A 666 23.26 -10.12 24.37
C LEU A 666 23.85 -10.09 25.77
N GLU A 667 23.79 -8.96 26.48
CA GLU A 667 24.25 -8.85 27.87
C GLU A 667 23.32 -9.53 28.89
N ARG A 668 22.05 -9.79 28.51
CA ARG A 668 21.07 -10.49 29.36
C ARG A 668 21.03 -11.99 29.13
N MET A 669 21.62 -12.49 28.04
CA MET A 669 21.79 -13.91 27.73
C MET A 669 23.08 -14.43 28.35
#